data_AF-A0A2D5YPC2-F1
#
_entry.id   AF-A0A2D5YPC2-F1
#
_cell.length_a   1.000
_cell.length_b   1.000
_cell.length_c   1.000
_cell.angle_alpha   90.00
_cell.angle_beta   90.00
_cell.angle_gamma   90.00
#
_symmetry.space_group_name_H-M   'P 1'
#
loop_
_entity.id
_entity.type
_entity.pdbx_description
1 polymer ?
#
loop_
_entity_poly.entity_id
_entity_poly.type
_entity_poly.pdbx_seq_one_letter_code
_entity_poly.pdbx_strand_id
1 'polypeptide(L)'
;MKHIYIITFSIFIFCFNSIAQKSIRRPIGARGNGKTSRRVLDAIEHRKLETFFSAREYDFEGCSKFNKEDDKNLYNYFVTCEDGTFAKDENIEELYSASKRIKRNIYENHLLDDISEFTKTKLQNRLNELIQIKECLKSKDDSSCLLKKEQLVDNTIEELKEMRFNLALSSKPPKNKEFNEELSHSFDSIFSDDLPPLSEKEKEEVRDEYLDQSFRIHQEWLAQKSSGNPNCIKKLSPGIYTTNKDSLCSIINAYEKMGPENRLNNETREKYKTRYEDIVTNNPLLSHINLRGDEPRDEIFKQIYSALEKLTSATHKSLINVRKLKGSERATLLQNDLIVDQYINESGANEIKCDVLQSLKTDVDNSDMLYELSVAAGTLTAGAACIPLGLVCGLVVAIGGEAIAIKHIEQKYDHAKLSLNSGLKSSESVSDTNDERNIALIAAPLAALGIERSANIARKNPLYQELKKITHRVLRKKDPNYDLSSDIKGVRKKSEFRKKTEDIKAPKNKEELKKRYLNKELVDETLNQRWIDNAKVDAADMYLDVDNSAMKRLNDNLGDKELVTALTNMHKDVLSSKINKLLEKYPNIDIEIYSDFKSVRYAFTAKPEPSKIPPEFTELLDKAYKEANSEYAKMVKALDAIPESENAKGWFQAGTGITADQAGIALKMARRRDKKVNLPGMIPTKDLPGIVDFEYAKQLVKRDLEDINSIAQDFKNPSHPLNKAGLTEEIEGTDSLTLDTSLFEIVRKVPKPSEDNVIATMKKYESKPGSNMNYEQAEYYLKVKNIQKQIKEKHGVELDESQAQQVLNYGENLDSLTPGLWTAKREFASLDKASHGGMSGDVTGMGAQNMKQVAKDLANSNNTTDPREALVAIREGEEKITGVFKDVKKDFEQTVERILRERKIPFQTKCSGDDCVVIPEKELSLDDHRAMMKAFTQKDNPSQFRMSFIPRDVPSNARSQLAVNGELVEKELRKLLTGVGQGKITKERLDQITMGTRMPKEWSDGAIDLLYTSPTDISKEERELINKQFKEAVKLVNDKLNKDAAKEGKEEVYQYQTVEPTQF
;
A
#
# COMPACT_ATOMS: atom_id res chain seq x y z
N MET A 1 -24.43 13.28 -33.81
CA MET A 1 -25.47 13.18 -34.88
C MET A 1 -25.16 13.98 -36.16
N LYS A 2 -24.50 15.16 -36.13
CA LYS A 2 -24.09 15.87 -37.36
C LYS A 2 -22.99 15.18 -38.19
N HIS A 3 -22.08 14.41 -37.59
CA HIS A 3 -21.00 13.71 -38.33
C HIS A 3 -21.48 12.48 -39.13
N ILE A 4 -22.49 11.74 -38.64
CA ILE A 4 -23.04 10.59 -39.37
C ILE A 4 -23.69 11.07 -40.68
N TYR A 5 -24.40 12.21 -40.65
CA TYR A 5 -25.01 12.79 -41.85
C TYR A 5 -23.98 13.29 -42.88
N ILE A 6 -22.81 13.78 -42.47
CA ILE A 6 -21.78 14.27 -43.39
C ILE A 6 -21.13 13.08 -44.14
N ILE A 7 -20.91 11.95 -43.48
CA ILE A 7 -20.28 10.77 -44.09
C ILE A 7 -21.22 10.10 -45.09
N THR A 8 -22.49 9.85 -44.73
CA THR A 8 -23.45 9.25 -45.68
C THR A 8 -23.76 10.19 -46.85
N PHE A 9 -23.87 11.50 -46.61
CA PHE A 9 -24.15 12.47 -47.67
C PHE A 9 -22.94 12.66 -48.60
N SER A 10 -21.71 12.60 -48.09
CA SER A 10 -20.49 12.66 -48.91
C SER A 10 -20.30 11.39 -49.74
N ILE A 11 -20.54 10.20 -49.18
CA ILE A 11 -20.52 8.93 -49.94
C ILE A 11 -21.61 8.94 -51.03
N PHE A 12 -22.83 9.41 -50.71
CA PHE A 12 -23.91 9.54 -51.70
C PHE A 12 -23.57 10.52 -52.82
N ILE A 13 -23.02 11.70 -52.49
CA ILE A 13 -22.57 12.71 -53.48
C ILE A 13 -21.42 12.18 -54.33
N PHE A 14 -20.48 11.46 -53.72
CA PHE A 14 -19.30 10.90 -54.39
C PHE A 14 -19.70 9.80 -55.38
N CYS A 15 -20.58 8.89 -54.97
CA CYS A 15 -21.16 7.89 -55.86
C CYS A 15 -21.96 8.54 -57.01
N PHE A 16 -22.72 9.62 -56.75
CA PHE A 16 -23.47 10.33 -57.80
C PHE A 16 -22.58 11.09 -58.80
N ASN A 17 -21.56 11.81 -58.32
CA ASN A 17 -20.65 12.58 -59.18
C ASN A 17 -19.74 11.68 -60.04
N SER A 18 -19.34 10.51 -59.54
CA SER A 18 -18.55 9.55 -60.32
C SER A 18 -19.37 8.88 -61.42
N ILE A 19 -20.68 8.72 -61.23
CA ILE A 19 -21.62 8.16 -62.22
C ILE A 19 -22.00 9.19 -63.30
N ALA A 20 -22.05 10.48 -62.97
CA ALA A 20 -22.52 11.54 -63.86
C ALA A 20 -21.57 11.92 -65.03
N GLN A 21 -20.33 11.42 -65.08
CA GLN A 21 -19.31 11.86 -66.04
C GLN A 21 -19.19 11.05 -67.36
N LYS A 22 -20.17 10.22 -67.74
CA LYS A 22 -20.14 9.50 -69.04
C LYS A 22 -21.47 9.57 -69.80
N SER A 23 -21.62 10.63 -70.59
CA SER A 23 -22.47 10.65 -71.79
C SER A 23 -21.55 10.54 -73.01
N ILE A 24 -21.40 9.34 -73.57
CA ILE A 24 -20.71 9.15 -74.86
C ILE A 24 -21.75 8.74 -75.89
N ARG A 25 -22.09 9.69 -76.78
CA ARG A 25 -22.82 9.43 -78.02
C ARG A 25 -22.02 8.47 -78.90
N ARG A 26 -22.67 7.42 -79.41
CA ARG A 26 -22.16 6.59 -80.51
C ARG A 26 -21.96 7.45 -81.77
N PRO A 27 -20.95 7.12 -82.59
CA PRO A 27 -21.25 6.90 -84.00
C PRO A 27 -20.70 5.57 -84.54
N ILE A 28 -21.45 5.09 -85.53
CA ILE A 28 -21.26 3.91 -86.37
C ILE A 28 -20.18 4.20 -87.44
N GLY A 29 -19.41 3.20 -87.87
CA GLY A 29 -18.68 3.25 -89.14
C GLY A 29 -17.36 2.46 -89.18
N ALA A 30 -17.22 1.60 -90.17
CA ALA A 30 -16.19 0.57 -90.32
C ALA A 30 -14.83 1.05 -90.90
N ARG A 31 -13.87 0.11 -90.85
CA ARG A 31 -12.63 -0.08 -91.66
C ARG A 31 -11.31 0.53 -91.18
N GLY A 32 -10.27 -0.33 -91.19
CA GLY A 32 -8.87 0.06 -91.42
C GLY A 32 -7.87 -0.43 -90.35
N ASN A 33 -7.06 -1.43 -90.70
CA ASN A 33 -5.92 -1.95 -89.93
C ASN A 33 -4.93 -0.84 -89.52
N GLY A 34 -4.41 -0.90 -88.28
CA GLY A 34 -3.20 -0.16 -87.87
C GLY A 34 -3.26 0.72 -86.61
N LYS A 35 -4.03 0.39 -85.56
CA LYS A 35 -4.05 1.16 -84.28
C LYS A 35 -4.16 0.31 -83.00
N THR A 36 -3.47 -0.83 -82.94
CA THR A 36 -3.58 -1.74 -81.78
C THR A 36 -2.58 -1.41 -80.65
N SER A 37 -1.49 -0.67 -80.90
CA SER A 37 -0.46 -0.39 -79.87
C SER A 37 -0.82 0.76 -78.91
N ARG A 38 -1.32 1.91 -79.41
CA ARG A 38 -1.70 3.06 -78.54
C ARG A 38 -2.92 2.76 -77.66
N ARG A 39 -3.91 2.01 -78.16
CA ARG A 39 -5.11 1.64 -77.40
C ARG A 39 -4.84 0.65 -76.28
N VAL A 40 -3.84 -0.22 -76.44
CA VAL A 40 -3.44 -1.18 -75.40
C VAL A 40 -2.59 -0.49 -74.33
N LEU A 41 -1.70 0.45 -74.71
CA LEU A 41 -0.98 1.29 -73.75
C LEU A 41 -1.93 2.22 -72.97
N ASP A 42 -2.86 2.91 -73.64
CA ASP A 42 -3.87 3.75 -72.98
C ASP A 42 -4.78 2.91 -72.06
N ALA A 43 -5.14 1.68 -72.44
CA ALA A 43 -5.95 0.79 -71.61
C ALA A 43 -5.19 0.21 -70.39
N ILE A 44 -3.88 -0.03 -70.52
CA ILE A 44 -3.01 -0.46 -69.41
C ILE A 44 -2.76 0.70 -68.43
N GLU A 45 -2.55 1.92 -68.95
CA GLU A 45 -2.36 3.13 -68.15
C GLU A 45 -3.68 3.54 -67.44
N HIS A 46 -4.83 3.42 -68.11
CA HIS A 46 -6.15 3.58 -67.48
C HIS A 46 -6.44 2.52 -66.41
N ARG A 47 -6.06 1.25 -66.61
CA ARG A 47 -6.22 0.20 -65.59
C ARG A 47 -5.41 0.50 -64.33
N LYS A 48 -4.16 0.97 -64.46
CA LYS A 48 -3.31 1.33 -63.31
C LYS A 48 -3.88 2.47 -62.46
N LEU A 49 -4.60 3.41 -63.07
CA LEU A 49 -5.20 4.56 -62.37
C LEU A 49 -6.48 4.20 -61.57
N GLU A 50 -7.00 2.98 -61.75
CA GLU A 50 -8.27 2.53 -61.16
C GLU A 50 -8.09 1.33 -60.20
N THR A 51 -6.91 0.69 -60.17
CA THR A 51 -6.64 -0.53 -59.37
C THR A 51 -6.09 -0.21 -57.97
N PHE A 52 -6.64 -0.89 -56.96
CA PHE A 52 -6.23 -0.87 -55.55
C PHE A 52 -5.47 -2.15 -55.18
N PHE A 53 -4.63 -2.07 -54.14
CA PHE A 53 -3.74 -3.15 -53.72
C PHE A 53 -3.95 -3.45 -52.25
N SER A 54 -4.16 -4.72 -51.89
CA SER A 54 -4.26 -5.08 -50.49
C SER A 54 -2.89 -5.14 -49.82
N ALA A 55 -2.77 -4.60 -48.60
CA ALA A 55 -1.53 -4.68 -47.83
C ALA A 55 -1.41 -6.00 -47.04
N ARG A 56 -0.16 -6.36 -46.69
CA ARG A 56 0.15 -7.53 -45.86
C ARG A 56 0.12 -7.18 -44.37
N GLU A 57 0.77 -6.08 -44.02
CA GLU A 57 0.87 -5.52 -42.67
C GLU A 57 0.46 -4.06 -42.73
N TYR A 58 -0.18 -3.58 -41.67
CA TYR A 58 -0.61 -2.19 -41.51
C TYR A 58 0.12 -1.55 -40.33
N ASP A 59 0.61 -0.33 -40.54
CA ASP A 59 1.33 0.43 -39.50
C ASP A 59 0.37 1.13 -38.52
N PHE A 60 -0.88 1.36 -38.92
CA PHE A 60 -1.92 1.98 -38.08
C PHE A 60 -2.63 0.93 -37.21
N GLU A 61 -2.69 1.15 -35.89
CA GLU A 61 -3.23 0.19 -34.93
C GLU A 61 -4.70 -0.17 -35.24
N GLY A 62 -5.51 0.82 -35.63
CA GLY A 62 -6.91 0.64 -36.00
C GLY A 62 -7.13 -0.25 -37.24
N CYS A 63 -6.08 -0.49 -38.02
CA CYS A 63 -6.06 -1.35 -39.20
C CYS A 63 -5.42 -2.73 -38.96
N SER A 64 -4.74 -2.94 -37.82
CA SER A 64 -4.01 -4.18 -37.49
C SER A 64 -4.87 -5.46 -37.56
N LYS A 65 -6.19 -5.34 -37.34
CA LYS A 65 -7.15 -6.44 -37.48
C LYS A 65 -7.27 -7.02 -38.91
N PHE A 66 -6.74 -6.32 -39.91
CA PHE A 66 -6.71 -6.75 -41.31
C PHE A 66 -5.36 -7.37 -41.73
N ASN A 67 -4.37 -7.46 -40.81
CA ASN A 67 -3.08 -8.10 -41.08
C ASN A 67 -3.24 -9.53 -41.61
N LYS A 68 -2.43 -9.91 -42.60
CA LYS A 68 -2.52 -11.20 -43.30
C LYS A 68 -1.31 -12.09 -42.98
N GLU A 69 -1.57 -13.37 -42.69
CA GLU A 69 -0.53 -14.34 -42.33
C GLU A 69 0.28 -14.91 -43.53
N ASP A 70 -0.27 -14.84 -44.76
CA ASP A 70 0.34 -15.41 -45.99
C ASP A 70 0.11 -14.46 -47.21
N ASP A 71 1.08 -14.41 -48.11
CA ASP A 71 1.09 -13.68 -49.39
C ASP A 71 0.01 -14.18 -50.38
N LYS A 72 -0.54 -15.39 -50.20
CA LYS A 72 -1.66 -15.92 -51.01
C LYS A 72 -2.96 -15.12 -50.91
N ASN A 73 -3.08 -14.26 -49.89
CA ASN A 73 -4.25 -13.41 -49.67
C ASN A 73 -4.03 -11.97 -50.15
N LEU A 74 -2.95 -11.71 -50.90
CA LEU A 74 -2.69 -10.43 -51.56
C LEU A 74 -3.32 -10.44 -52.96
N TYR A 75 -4.21 -9.49 -53.22
CA TYR A 75 -4.92 -9.40 -54.50
C TYR A 75 -5.11 -7.94 -54.93
N ASN A 76 -5.24 -7.75 -56.24
CA ASN A 76 -5.58 -6.47 -56.85
C ASN A 76 -7.09 -6.42 -57.03
N TYR A 77 -7.72 -5.31 -56.67
CA TYR A 77 -9.17 -5.15 -56.80
C TYR A 77 -9.53 -3.77 -57.32
N PHE A 78 -10.75 -3.65 -57.84
CA PHE A 78 -11.38 -2.37 -58.13
C PHE A 78 -12.37 -2.03 -57.03
N VAL A 79 -12.58 -0.73 -56.80
CA VAL A 79 -13.64 -0.25 -55.90
C VAL A 79 -14.82 0.21 -56.74
N THR A 80 -15.99 -0.36 -56.47
CA THR A 80 -17.27 0.03 -57.08
C THR A 80 -18.19 0.63 -56.02
N CYS A 81 -19.20 1.38 -56.45
CA CYS A 81 -20.26 1.84 -55.55
C CYS A 81 -21.53 1.03 -55.78
N GLU A 82 -21.97 0.33 -54.74
CA GLU A 82 -23.19 -0.47 -54.70
C GLU A 82 -24.07 0.01 -53.53
N ASP A 83 -25.29 0.44 -53.84
CA ASP A 83 -26.29 0.94 -52.87
C ASP A 83 -25.78 2.02 -51.89
N GLY A 84 -24.88 2.89 -52.37
CA GLY A 84 -24.30 3.96 -51.55
C GLY A 84 -23.19 3.49 -50.61
N THR A 85 -22.59 2.32 -50.86
CA THR A 85 -21.45 1.77 -50.12
C THR A 85 -20.32 1.35 -51.08
N PHE A 86 -19.08 1.41 -50.61
CA PHE A 86 -17.92 0.94 -51.37
C PHE A 86 -17.83 -0.58 -51.32
N ALA A 87 -17.80 -1.23 -52.48
CA ALA A 87 -17.65 -2.68 -52.62
C ALA A 87 -16.34 -3.01 -53.36
N LYS A 88 -15.75 -4.16 -53.04
CA LYS A 88 -14.57 -4.69 -53.74
C LYS A 88 -15.04 -5.54 -54.93
N ASP A 89 -14.48 -5.30 -56.11
CA ASP A 89 -14.67 -6.11 -57.30
C ASP A 89 -13.32 -6.70 -57.75
N GLU A 90 -13.22 -8.03 -57.64
CA GLU A 90 -12.03 -8.82 -57.97
C GLU A 90 -11.98 -9.23 -59.46
N ASN A 91 -13.05 -9.00 -60.23
CA ASN A 91 -13.14 -9.40 -61.64
C ASN A 91 -12.52 -8.35 -62.58
N ILE A 92 -11.20 -8.50 -62.80
CA ILE A 92 -10.39 -7.55 -63.57
C ILE A 92 -10.73 -7.54 -65.08
N GLU A 93 -11.34 -8.60 -65.62
CA GLU A 93 -11.47 -8.82 -67.06
C GLU A 93 -12.78 -8.31 -67.71
N GLU A 94 -13.85 -8.05 -66.96
CA GLU A 94 -15.13 -7.65 -67.54
C GLU A 94 -15.20 -6.15 -67.92
N LEU A 95 -15.56 -5.86 -69.18
CA LEU A 95 -15.72 -4.49 -69.71
C LEU A 95 -16.95 -3.74 -69.14
N TYR A 96 -17.94 -4.45 -68.59
CA TYR A 96 -19.20 -3.86 -68.10
C TYR A 96 -19.05 -3.18 -66.73
N SER A 97 -18.04 -3.56 -65.94
CA SER A 97 -17.76 -2.96 -64.62
C SER A 97 -16.98 -1.64 -64.72
N ALA A 98 -16.32 -1.35 -65.84
CA ALA A 98 -15.48 -0.15 -66.03
C ALA A 98 -16.22 1.21 -66.00
N SER A 99 -17.56 1.24 -66.05
CA SER A 99 -18.35 2.47 -65.90
C SER A 99 -18.72 2.78 -64.44
N LYS A 100 -18.58 1.82 -63.52
CA LYS A 100 -18.91 1.93 -62.09
C LYS A 100 -17.70 2.00 -61.17
N ARG A 101 -16.48 1.92 -61.73
CA ARG A 101 -15.22 1.94 -60.97
C ARG A 101 -14.86 3.34 -60.50
N ILE A 102 -14.37 3.43 -59.29
CA ILE A 102 -13.84 4.65 -58.71
C ILE A 102 -12.36 4.76 -59.03
N LYS A 103 -11.94 5.91 -59.56
CA LYS A 103 -10.50 6.15 -59.78
C LYS A 103 -9.80 6.27 -58.44
N ARG A 104 -8.69 5.54 -58.30
CA ARG A 104 -7.90 5.46 -57.07
C ARG A 104 -7.47 6.83 -56.57
N ASN A 105 -6.97 7.68 -57.47
CA ASN A 105 -6.53 9.02 -57.13
C ASN A 105 -7.66 9.94 -56.62
N ILE A 106 -8.91 9.73 -57.04
CA ILE A 106 -10.05 10.51 -56.51
C ILE A 106 -10.36 10.06 -55.08
N TYR A 107 -10.30 8.76 -54.81
CA TYR A 107 -10.50 8.20 -53.46
C TYR A 107 -9.37 8.62 -52.50
N GLU A 108 -8.11 8.56 -52.95
CA GLU A 108 -6.94 9.04 -52.18
C GLU A 108 -7.06 10.52 -51.81
N ASN A 109 -7.40 11.39 -52.78
CA ASN A 109 -7.56 12.82 -52.52
C ASN A 109 -8.71 13.11 -51.53
N HIS A 110 -9.83 12.40 -51.65
CA HIS A 110 -10.94 12.53 -50.72
C HIS A 110 -10.54 12.11 -49.31
N LEU A 111 -9.82 10.99 -49.17
CA LEU A 111 -9.36 10.50 -47.88
C LEU A 111 -8.36 11.45 -47.21
N LEU A 112 -7.46 12.06 -48.00
CA LEU A 112 -6.54 13.09 -47.52
C LEU A 112 -7.26 14.39 -47.14
N ASP A 113 -8.33 14.76 -47.86
CA ASP A 113 -9.20 15.89 -47.50
C ASP A 113 -9.90 15.63 -46.15
N ASP A 114 -10.47 14.44 -45.96
CA ASP A 114 -11.14 14.04 -44.72
C ASP A 114 -10.19 14.06 -43.52
N ILE A 115 -8.99 13.49 -43.65
CA ILE A 115 -7.96 13.48 -42.59
C ILE A 115 -7.51 14.91 -42.28
N SER A 116 -7.34 15.75 -43.30
CA SER A 116 -7.00 17.17 -43.14
C SER A 116 -8.09 17.92 -42.35
N GLU A 117 -9.37 17.78 -42.71
CA GLU A 117 -10.47 18.44 -41.99
C GLU A 117 -10.66 17.87 -40.57
N PHE A 118 -10.50 16.57 -40.39
CA PHE A 118 -10.52 15.93 -39.08
C PHE A 118 -9.41 16.48 -38.18
N THR A 119 -8.17 16.54 -38.69
CA THR A 119 -7.01 17.06 -37.96
C THR A 119 -7.19 18.54 -37.59
N LYS A 120 -7.69 19.38 -38.50
CA LYS A 120 -8.03 20.79 -38.20
C LYS A 120 -9.06 20.90 -37.09
N THR A 121 -10.10 20.06 -37.13
CA THR A 121 -11.17 20.06 -36.13
C THR A 121 -10.64 19.67 -34.75
N LYS A 122 -9.83 18.60 -34.67
CA LYS A 122 -9.22 18.17 -33.40
C LYS A 122 -8.29 19.22 -32.82
N LEU A 123 -7.42 19.82 -33.64
CA LEU A 123 -6.53 20.90 -33.21
C LEU A 123 -7.30 22.15 -32.77
N GLN A 124 -8.38 22.52 -33.46
CA GLN A 124 -9.21 23.66 -33.09
C GLN A 124 -9.95 23.42 -31.76
N ASN A 125 -10.49 22.22 -31.54
CA ASN A 125 -11.13 21.85 -30.28
C ASN A 125 -10.12 21.89 -29.13
N ARG A 126 -8.94 21.28 -29.32
CA ARG A 126 -7.86 21.29 -28.34
C ARG A 126 -7.39 22.70 -28.00
N LEU A 127 -7.25 23.56 -29.01
CA LEU A 127 -6.89 24.97 -28.80
C LEU A 127 -7.93 25.70 -27.94
N ASN A 128 -9.22 25.48 -28.22
CA ASN A 128 -10.31 26.07 -27.44
C ASN A 128 -10.30 25.57 -25.99
N GLU A 129 -10.08 24.27 -25.76
CA GLU A 129 -9.94 23.68 -24.42
C GLU A 129 -8.79 24.32 -23.63
N LEU A 130 -7.59 24.43 -24.24
CA LEU A 130 -6.43 25.03 -23.59
C LEU A 130 -6.66 26.50 -23.24
N ILE A 131 -7.32 27.27 -24.12
CA ILE A 131 -7.70 28.66 -23.85
C ILE A 131 -8.69 28.73 -22.68
N GLN A 132 -9.73 27.89 -22.67
CA GLN A 132 -10.71 27.84 -21.59
C GLN A 132 -10.06 27.51 -20.24
N ILE A 133 -9.14 26.53 -20.19
CA ILE A 133 -8.39 26.20 -18.97
C ILE A 133 -7.58 27.41 -18.53
N LYS A 134 -6.84 28.07 -19.42
CA LYS A 134 -6.05 29.27 -19.10
C LYS A 134 -6.91 30.43 -18.57
N GLU A 135 -8.09 30.67 -19.14
CA GLU A 135 -9.04 31.68 -18.66
C GLU A 135 -9.57 31.32 -17.28
N CYS A 136 -9.91 30.06 -17.08
CA CYS A 136 -10.40 29.54 -15.80
C CYS A 136 -9.35 29.68 -14.68
N LEU A 137 -8.07 29.40 -14.99
CA LEU A 137 -6.96 29.59 -14.05
C LEU A 137 -6.69 31.06 -13.68
N LYS A 138 -7.14 32.03 -14.50
CA LYS A 138 -7.05 33.47 -14.19
C LYS A 138 -8.21 33.99 -13.35
N SER A 139 -9.33 33.26 -13.29
CA SER A 139 -10.51 33.67 -12.54
C SER A 139 -10.24 33.65 -11.04
N LYS A 140 -10.65 34.71 -10.34
CA LYS A 140 -10.52 34.81 -8.87
C LYS A 140 -11.83 34.49 -8.14
N ASP A 141 -12.97 34.63 -8.82
CA ASP A 141 -14.29 34.69 -8.19
C ASP A 141 -15.26 33.59 -8.68
N ASP A 142 -14.87 32.76 -9.66
CA ASP A 142 -15.69 31.64 -10.16
C ASP A 142 -15.37 30.35 -9.39
N SER A 143 -16.33 29.89 -8.58
CA SER A 143 -16.22 28.69 -7.75
C SER A 143 -16.00 27.40 -8.56
N SER A 144 -16.53 27.31 -9.79
CA SER A 144 -16.28 26.17 -10.67
C SER A 144 -14.83 26.15 -11.16
N CYS A 145 -14.26 27.33 -11.39
CA CYS A 145 -12.87 27.46 -11.81
C CYS A 145 -11.87 27.26 -10.68
N LEU A 146 -12.21 27.65 -9.45
CA LEU A 146 -11.40 27.34 -8.27
C LEU A 146 -11.28 25.82 -8.07
N LEU A 147 -12.39 25.08 -8.18
CA LEU A 147 -12.35 23.61 -8.06
C LEU A 147 -11.50 22.96 -9.16
N LYS A 148 -11.68 23.38 -10.42
CA LYS A 148 -10.89 22.87 -11.56
C LYS A 148 -9.40 23.19 -11.42
N LYS A 149 -9.06 24.37 -10.86
CA LYS A 149 -7.68 24.75 -10.57
C LYS A 149 -7.05 23.81 -9.56
N GLU A 150 -7.73 23.53 -8.45
CA GLU A 150 -7.21 22.60 -7.44
C GLU A 150 -7.07 21.18 -7.99
N GLN A 151 -8.06 20.68 -8.73
CA GLN A 151 -7.99 19.36 -9.39
C GLN A 151 -6.83 19.27 -10.39
N LEU A 152 -6.60 20.32 -11.18
CA LEU A 152 -5.49 20.34 -12.13
C LEU A 152 -4.13 20.28 -11.41
N VAL A 153 -3.99 21.03 -10.31
CA VAL A 153 -2.76 21.01 -9.49
C VAL A 153 -2.56 19.63 -8.86
N ASP A 154 -3.60 19.05 -8.24
CA ASP A 154 -3.51 17.75 -7.58
C ASP A 154 -3.17 16.62 -8.56
N ASN A 155 -3.85 16.58 -9.71
CA ASN A 155 -3.56 15.59 -10.76
C ASN A 155 -2.12 15.77 -11.30
N THR A 156 -1.68 17.02 -11.49
CA THR A 156 -0.31 17.29 -11.94
C THR A 156 0.71 16.82 -10.91
N ILE A 157 0.48 17.00 -9.60
CA ILE A 157 1.38 16.53 -8.55
C ILE A 157 1.52 15.00 -8.59
N GLU A 158 0.40 14.28 -8.71
CA GLU A 158 0.43 12.81 -8.74
C GLU A 158 1.10 12.28 -10.01
N GLU A 159 0.75 12.83 -11.17
CA GLU A 159 1.36 12.41 -12.44
C GLU A 159 2.85 12.80 -12.54
N LEU A 160 3.28 13.91 -11.92
CA LEU A 160 4.70 14.27 -11.83
C LEU A 160 5.49 13.24 -11.03
N LYS A 161 4.97 12.80 -9.87
CA LYS A 161 5.61 11.76 -9.07
C LYS A 161 5.74 10.46 -9.86
N GLU A 162 4.67 10.04 -10.53
CA GLU A 162 4.66 8.82 -11.33
C GLU A 162 5.63 8.91 -12.52
N MET A 163 5.62 10.03 -13.25
CA MET A 163 6.55 10.28 -14.35
C MET A 163 8.01 10.19 -13.88
N ARG A 164 8.34 10.89 -12.79
CA ARG A 164 9.70 10.93 -12.22
C ARG A 164 10.17 9.58 -11.71
N PHE A 165 9.27 8.82 -11.08
CA PHE A 165 9.52 7.45 -10.64
C PHE A 165 9.87 6.53 -11.81
N ASN A 166 9.08 6.56 -12.90
CA ASN A 166 9.32 5.75 -14.09
C ASN A 166 10.64 6.16 -14.78
N LEU A 167 10.93 7.46 -14.89
CA LEU A 167 12.20 7.98 -15.44
C LEU A 167 13.43 7.47 -14.68
N ALA A 168 13.35 7.40 -13.34
CA ALA A 168 14.46 6.93 -12.53
C ALA A 168 14.88 5.49 -12.88
N LEU A 169 13.92 4.65 -13.29
CA LEU A 169 14.11 3.22 -13.59
C LEU A 169 14.21 2.90 -15.09
N SER A 170 13.82 3.81 -15.98
CA SER A 170 13.73 3.57 -17.43
C SER A 170 15.07 3.44 -18.15
N SER A 171 16.11 4.12 -17.67
CA SER A 171 17.43 4.15 -18.34
C SER A 171 18.54 3.59 -17.46
N LYS A 172 19.66 3.21 -18.07
CA LYS A 172 20.78 2.60 -17.34
C LYS A 172 21.45 3.65 -16.46
N PRO A 173 21.57 3.41 -15.14
CA PRO A 173 22.15 4.39 -14.23
C PRO A 173 23.65 4.58 -14.46
N PRO A 174 24.22 5.71 -13.99
CA PRO A 174 25.66 5.90 -13.89
C PRO A 174 26.35 4.75 -13.15
N LYS A 175 27.66 4.56 -13.39
CA LYS A 175 28.43 3.51 -12.69
C LYS A 175 28.28 3.66 -11.18
N ASN A 176 28.01 2.53 -10.50
CA ASN A 176 27.83 2.42 -9.04
C ASN A 176 26.52 3.03 -8.48
N LYS A 177 25.52 3.32 -9.33
CA LYS A 177 24.18 3.69 -8.88
C LYS A 177 23.15 2.61 -9.27
N GLU A 178 22.11 2.46 -8.44
CA GLU A 178 21.01 1.51 -8.63
C GLU A 178 20.00 2.01 -9.70
N PHE A 179 19.73 3.31 -9.68
CA PHE A 179 18.79 4.03 -10.54
C PHE A 179 19.29 5.47 -10.82
N ASN A 180 18.63 6.19 -11.73
CA ASN A 180 19.00 7.57 -12.04
C ASN A 180 18.43 8.52 -10.97
N GLU A 181 19.31 9.22 -10.27
CA GLU A 181 18.92 10.29 -9.34
C GLU A 181 18.79 11.64 -10.02
N GLU A 182 19.57 11.85 -11.09
CA GLU A 182 19.46 12.99 -11.99
C GLU A 182 18.53 12.56 -13.11
N LEU A 183 17.37 13.22 -13.17
CA LEU A 183 16.35 12.90 -14.13
C LEU A 183 16.51 13.82 -15.33
N SER A 184 16.40 13.22 -16.49
CA SER A 184 16.34 13.93 -17.75
C SER A 184 15.23 13.26 -18.55
N HIS A 185 14.48 14.05 -19.31
CA HIS A 185 13.50 13.46 -20.20
C HIS A 185 14.28 12.59 -21.19
N SER A 186 13.85 11.37 -21.47
CA SER A 186 14.53 10.48 -22.43
C SER A 186 14.68 11.08 -23.84
N PHE A 187 14.06 12.24 -24.08
CA PHE A 187 14.14 13.05 -25.27
C PHE A 187 14.90 14.37 -25.03
N ASP A 188 16.07 14.34 -24.38
CA ASP A 188 16.83 15.52 -23.87
C ASP A 188 17.08 16.70 -24.84
N SER A 189 16.76 16.57 -26.13
CA SER A 189 16.74 17.66 -27.11
C SER A 189 15.38 18.37 -27.25
N ILE A 190 14.30 17.90 -26.59
CA ILE A 190 12.93 18.42 -26.73
C ILE A 190 12.63 19.50 -25.69
N PHE A 191 13.07 19.33 -24.44
CA PHE A 191 12.73 20.19 -23.31
C PHE A 191 14.02 20.76 -22.71
N SER A 192 14.17 22.09 -22.71
CA SER A 192 15.43 22.77 -22.38
C SER A 192 15.75 22.84 -20.88
N ASP A 193 14.92 22.21 -20.04
CA ASP A 193 14.89 22.47 -18.61
C ASP A 193 15.18 21.15 -17.87
N ASP A 194 16.34 21.07 -17.20
CA ASP A 194 16.76 19.89 -16.43
C ASP A 194 15.80 19.63 -15.26
N LEU A 195 15.23 18.43 -15.14
CA LEU A 195 14.38 18.07 -14.01
C LEU A 195 15.16 18.11 -12.69
N PRO A 196 14.54 18.49 -11.55
CA PRO A 196 15.26 18.51 -10.30
C PRO A 196 15.59 17.06 -9.91
N PRO A 197 16.74 16.82 -9.24
CA PRO A 197 17.09 15.48 -8.81
C PRO A 197 16.05 14.92 -7.84
N LEU A 198 16.02 13.59 -7.70
CA LEU A 198 15.14 12.92 -6.74
C LEU A 198 15.40 13.42 -5.31
N SER A 199 14.33 13.71 -4.57
CA SER A 199 14.36 13.90 -3.13
C SER A 199 14.69 12.59 -2.40
N GLU A 200 15.12 12.66 -1.13
CA GLU A 200 15.44 11.44 -0.36
C GLU A 200 14.24 10.49 -0.21
N LYS A 201 13.02 11.04 -0.13
CA LYS A 201 11.78 10.24 -0.09
C LYS A 201 11.55 9.52 -1.42
N GLU A 202 11.67 10.22 -2.55
CA GLU A 202 11.58 9.60 -3.88
C GLU A 202 12.66 8.54 -4.07
N LYS A 203 13.90 8.78 -3.60
CA LYS A 203 14.99 7.80 -3.66
C LYS A 203 14.66 6.54 -2.87
N GLU A 204 14.01 6.65 -1.71
CA GLU A 204 13.60 5.49 -0.93
C GLU A 204 12.53 4.66 -1.66
N GLU A 205 11.51 5.32 -2.22
CA GLU A 205 10.45 4.69 -3.00
C GLU A 205 10.99 4.00 -4.26
N VAL A 206 11.83 4.69 -5.04
CA VAL A 206 12.47 4.14 -6.24
C VAL A 206 13.43 3.00 -5.89
N ARG A 207 14.19 3.12 -4.79
CA ARG A 207 15.08 2.05 -4.33
C ARG A 207 14.31 0.80 -3.95
N ASP A 208 13.20 0.93 -3.24
CA ASP A 208 12.39 -0.21 -2.81
C ASP A 208 11.83 -0.97 -4.02
N GLU A 209 11.28 -0.25 -5.00
CA GLU A 209 10.84 -0.84 -6.28
C GLU A 209 12.00 -1.49 -7.03
N TYR A 210 13.15 -0.81 -7.13
CA TYR A 210 14.34 -1.38 -7.75
C TYR A 210 14.72 -2.72 -7.10
N LEU A 211 14.77 -2.78 -5.76
CA LEU A 211 15.09 -4.00 -5.01
C LEU A 211 14.06 -5.10 -5.26
N ASP A 212 12.77 -4.76 -5.35
CA ASP A 212 11.69 -5.70 -5.62
C ASP A 212 11.81 -6.34 -7.02
N GLN A 213 11.96 -5.52 -8.05
CA GLN A 213 12.13 -6.00 -9.42
C GLN A 213 13.43 -6.81 -9.57
N SER A 214 14.49 -6.33 -8.94
CA SER A 214 15.81 -6.96 -8.95
C SER A 214 15.78 -8.33 -8.27
N PHE A 215 15.10 -8.42 -7.13
CA PHE A 215 14.83 -9.67 -6.43
C PHE A 215 14.03 -10.64 -7.33
N ARG A 216 12.99 -10.17 -8.03
CA ARG A 216 12.22 -11.03 -8.97
C ARG A 216 13.11 -11.64 -10.04
N ILE A 217 13.88 -10.81 -10.74
CA ILE A 217 14.78 -11.25 -11.81
C ILE A 217 15.81 -12.24 -11.25
N HIS A 218 16.31 -12.01 -10.05
CA HIS A 218 17.24 -12.92 -9.41
C HIS A 218 16.61 -14.27 -9.06
N GLN A 219 15.40 -14.28 -8.51
CA GLN A 219 14.68 -15.52 -8.21
C GLN A 219 14.35 -16.33 -9.46
N GLU A 220 13.95 -15.68 -10.56
CA GLU A 220 13.76 -16.31 -11.87
C GLU A 220 15.05 -16.96 -12.38
N TRP A 221 16.18 -16.25 -12.25
CA TRP A 221 17.50 -16.77 -12.62
C TRP A 221 17.90 -17.97 -11.78
N LEU A 222 17.75 -17.90 -10.45
CA LEU A 222 18.04 -19.02 -9.55
C LEU A 222 17.15 -20.23 -9.84
N ALA A 223 15.86 -20.01 -10.07
CA ALA A 223 14.91 -21.05 -10.44
C ALA A 223 15.38 -21.78 -11.71
N GLN A 224 15.74 -21.03 -12.76
CA GLN A 224 16.25 -21.60 -14.01
C GLN A 224 17.55 -22.40 -13.83
N LYS A 225 18.46 -21.95 -12.95
CA LYS A 225 19.75 -22.61 -12.72
C LYS A 225 19.71 -23.75 -11.70
N SER A 226 18.64 -23.83 -10.91
CA SER A 226 18.51 -24.81 -9.81
C SER A 226 18.62 -26.26 -10.28
N SER A 227 17.99 -26.62 -11.40
CA SER A 227 17.99 -28.01 -11.92
C SER A 227 19.38 -28.50 -12.33
N GLY A 228 20.25 -27.59 -12.79
CA GLY A 228 21.63 -27.92 -13.17
C GLY A 228 22.63 -27.87 -12.00
N ASN A 229 22.24 -27.30 -10.86
CA ASN A 229 23.14 -27.03 -9.74
C ASN A 229 22.51 -27.28 -8.36
N PRO A 230 21.90 -28.45 -8.10
CA PRO A 230 21.10 -28.69 -6.90
C PRO A 230 21.89 -28.62 -5.58
N ASN A 231 23.21 -28.84 -5.62
CA ASN A 231 24.08 -28.73 -4.44
C ASN A 231 24.43 -27.27 -4.07
N CYS A 232 24.29 -26.36 -5.04
CA CYS A 232 24.67 -24.96 -4.91
C CYS A 232 23.49 -24.00 -4.86
N ILE A 233 22.32 -24.40 -5.37
CA ILE A 233 21.09 -23.61 -5.29
C ILE A 233 20.07 -24.46 -4.55
N LYS A 234 19.65 -23.97 -3.38
CA LYS A 234 18.66 -24.62 -2.52
C LYS A 234 17.36 -23.84 -2.58
N LYS A 235 16.25 -24.55 -2.51
CA LYS A 235 14.94 -23.95 -2.32
C LYS A 235 14.78 -23.56 -0.84
N LEU A 236 14.49 -22.29 -0.57
CA LEU A 236 14.27 -21.76 0.78
C LEU A 236 12.78 -21.86 1.17
N SER A 237 11.89 -21.59 0.22
CA SER A 237 10.44 -21.73 0.34
C SER A 237 9.83 -21.99 -1.04
N PRO A 238 8.52 -22.27 -1.17
CA PRO A 238 7.85 -22.34 -2.45
C PRO A 238 8.13 -21.09 -3.30
N GLY A 239 8.77 -21.26 -4.47
CA GLY A 239 9.13 -20.15 -5.34
C GLY A 239 10.39 -19.37 -5.00
N ILE A 240 11.00 -19.60 -3.83
CA ILE A 240 12.16 -18.84 -3.37
C ILE A 240 13.38 -19.75 -3.27
N TYR A 241 14.47 -19.30 -3.86
CA TYR A 241 15.74 -19.98 -3.95
C TYR A 241 16.84 -19.14 -3.30
N THR A 242 17.87 -19.83 -2.81
CA THR A 242 19.08 -19.23 -2.23
C THR A 242 20.30 -20.07 -2.59
N THR A 243 21.47 -19.45 -2.59
CA THR A 243 22.74 -20.13 -2.87
C THR A 243 23.34 -20.75 -1.61
N ASN A 244 24.13 -21.81 -1.80
CA ASN A 244 24.93 -22.40 -0.75
C ASN A 244 26.29 -21.69 -0.67
N LYS A 245 26.69 -21.26 0.53
CA LYS A 245 27.98 -20.56 0.77
C LYS A 245 29.21 -21.48 0.72
N ASP A 246 29.05 -22.74 0.31
CA ASP A 246 30.15 -23.67 0.14
C ASP A 246 31.17 -23.16 -0.89
N SER A 247 32.45 -23.34 -0.59
CA SER A 247 33.58 -23.07 -1.48
C SER A 247 33.44 -23.75 -2.85
N LEU A 248 32.82 -24.94 -2.90
CA LEU A 248 32.54 -25.68 -4.14
C LEU A 248 31.52 -24.97 -5.04
N CYS A 249 30.74 -24.05 -4.48
CA CYS A 249 29.75 -23.24 -5.20
C CYS A 249 30.28 -21.84 -5.55
N SER A 250 31.59 -21.61 -5.45
CA SER A 250 32.25 -20.33 -5.69
C SER A 250 31.92 -19.68 -7.04
N ILE A 251 31.72 -20.46 -8.11
CA ILE A 251 31.31 -19.94 -9.42
C ILE A 251 29.90 -19.35 -9.35
N ILE A 252 28.93 -20.07 -8.78
CA ILE A 252 27.56 -19.59 -8.60
C ILE A 252 27.53 -18.39 -7.65
N ASN A 253 28.29 -18.45 -6.56
CA ASN A 253 28.39 -17.37 -5.58
C ASN A 253 29.06 -16.11 -6.17
N ALA A 254 30.00 -16.29 -7.12
CA ALA A 254 30.57 -15.18 -7.88
C ALA A 254 29.55 -14.60 -8.86
N TYR A 255 28.77 -15.43 -9.56
CA TYR A 255 27.67 -14.97 -10.41
C TYR A 255 26.55 -14.30 -9.63
N GLU A 256 26.24 -14.73 -8.41
CA GLU A 256 25.29 -14.08 -7.51
C GLU A 256 25.80 -12.68 -7.12
N LYS A 257 27.05 -12.58 -6.66
CA LYS A 257 27.68 -11.28 -6.33
C LYS A 257 27.81 -10.34 -7.53
N MET A 258 27.96 -10.87 -8.74
CA MET A 258 28.00 -10.11 -9.99
C MET A 258 26.61 -9.99 -10.66
N GLY A 259 25.57 -10.55 -10.06
CA GLY A 259 24.35 -11.00 -10.74
C GLY A 259 23.22 -9.98 -10.88
N PRO A 260 22.04 -10.44 -11.32
CA PRO A 260 20.87 -9.60 -11.65
C PRO A 260 20.38 -8.71 -10.51
N GLU A 261 20.68 -9.08 -9.25
CA GLU A 261 20.36 -8.28 -8.06
C GLU A 261 20.90 -6.83 -8.14
N ASN A 262 21.91 -6.61 -8.98
CA ASN A 262 22.53 -5.31 -9.17
C ASN A 262 22.13 -4.60 -10.48
N ARG A 263 21.25 -5.17 -11.32
CA ARG A 263 20.82 -4.57 -12.59
C ARG A 263 19.45 -5.05 -13.04
N LEU A 264 18.48 -4.14 -13.10
CA LEU A 264 17.29 -4.32 -13.93
C LEU A 264 17.72 -4.71 -15.35
N ASN A 265 17.11 -5.76 -15.90
CA ASN A 265 17.32 -6.19 -17.27
C ASN A 265 16.72 -5.16 -18.25
N ASN A 266 17.15 -5.21 -19.52
CA ASN A 266 16.68 -4.25 -20.53
C ASN A 266 15.14 -4.31 -20.69
N GLU A 267 14.54 -5.50 -20.67
CA GLU A 267 13.08 -5.66 -20.80
C GLU A 267 12.30 -4.91 -19.71
N THR A 268 12.75 -4.97 -18.45
CA THR A 268 12.10 -4.27 -17.33
C THR A 268 12.28 -2.76 -17.45
N ARG A 269 13.46 -2.31 -17.90
CA ARG A 269 13.74 -0.89 -18.15
C ARG A 269 12.86 -0.33 -19.26
N GLU A 270 12.69 -1.07 -20.36
CA GLU A 270 11.76 -0.70 -21.44
C GLU A 270 10.32 -0.59 -20.92
N LYS A 271 9.86 -1.45 -20.00
CA LYS A 271 8.52 -1.30 -19.41
C LYS A 271 8.35 0.02 -18.66
N TYR A 272 9.34 0.46 -17.87
CA TYR A 272 9.29 1.77 -17.21
C TYR A 272 9.41 2.92 -18.23
N LYS A 273 10.20 2.74 -19.29
CA LYS A 273 10.29 3.70 -20.40
C LYS A 273 8.94 3.90 -21.08
N THR A 274 8.27 2.82 -21.50
CA THR A 274 6.94 2.86 -22.12
C THR A 274 5.90 3.52 -21.20
N ARG A 275 5.88 3.19 -19.90
CA ARG A 275 4.97 3.86 -18.94
C ARG A 275 5.21 5.36 -18.85
N TYR A 276 6.47 5.77 -18.77
CA TYR A 276 6.82 7.18 -18.82
C TYR A 276 6.37 7.84 -20.14
N GLU A 277 6.58 7.17 -21.27
CA GLU A 277 6.20 7.65 -22.61
C GLU A 277 4.69 7.81 -22.76
N ASP A 278 3.91 6.89 -22.19
CA ASP A 278 2.45 6.94 -22.12
C ASP A 278 1.96 8.11 -21.27
N ILE A 279 2.55 8.33 -20.08
CA ILE A 279 2.21 9.45 -19.19
C ILE A 279 2.40 10.78 -19.92
N VAL A 280 3.55 10.98 -20.57
CA VAL A 280 3.86 12.22 -21.29
C VAL A 280 3.03 12.37 -22.58
N THR A 281 2.69 11.28 -23.26
CA THR A 281 1.83 11.31 -24.47
C THR A 281 0.40 11.73 -24.10
N ASN A 282 -0.15 11.16 -23.02
CA ASN A 282 -1.50 11.46 -22.57
C ASN A 282 -1.60 12.83 -21.90
N ASN A 283 -0.54 13.27 -21.22
CA ASN A 283 -0.45 14.62 -20.66
C ASN A 283 0.87 15.33 -21.03
N PRO A 284 0.93 15.97 -22.22
CA PRO A 284 2.11 16.72 -22.66
C PRO A 284 2.48 17.90 -21.75
N LEU A 285 1.58 18.33 -20.84
CA LEU A 285 1.87 19.38 -19.85
C LEU A 285 3.09 19.03 -19.00
N LEU A 286 3.20 17.77 -18.58
CA LEU A 286 4.21 17.28 -17.65
C LEU A 286 5.63 17.45 -18.19
N SER A 287 5.78 17.36 -19.52
CA SER A 287 7.07 17.56 -20.19
C SER A 287 7.60 19.00 -20.14
N HIS A 288 6.77 19.97 -19.73
CA HIS A 288 7.15 21.38 -19.58
C HIS A 288 7.18 21.82 -18.12
N ILE A 289 6.96 20.92 -17.17
CA ILE A 289 6.96 21.25 -15.75
C ILE A 289 8.23 20.70 -15.11
N ASN A 290 9.07 21.64 -14.64
CA ASN A 290 10.35 21.32 -14.02
C ASN A 290 10.23 21.41 -12.49
N LEU A 291 9.50 20.47 -11.88
CA LEU A 291 9.20 20.43 -10.45
C LEU A 291 9.17 18.99 -9.91
N ARG A 292 9.21 18.83 -8.59
CA ARG A 292 9.08 17.54 -7.89
C ARG A 292 7.63 17.25 -7.47
N GLY A 293 6.82 18.29 -7.29
CA GLY A 293 5.45 18.21 -6.77
C GLY A 293 5.35 18.40 -5.25
N ASP A 294 6.46 18.62 -4.56
CA ASP A 294 6.52 19.00 -3.13
C ASP A 294 6.70 20.51 -2.91
N GLU A 295 6.84 21.27 -4.00
CA GLU A 295 6.95 22.72 -3.99
C GLU A 295 5.65 23.40 -3.56
N PRO A 296 5.70 24.67 -3.12
CA PRO A 296 4.51 25.45 -2.82
C PRO A 296 3.50 25.45 -3.99
N ARG A 297 2.20 25.30 -3.68
CA ARG A 297 1.14 25.16 -4.71
C ARG A 297 1.09 26.34 -5.69
N ASP A 298 1.47 27.54 -5.26
CA ASP A 298 1.56 28.74 -6.11
C ASP A 298 2.69 28.65 -7.14
N GLU A 299 3.82 28.02 -6.78
CA GLU A 299 4.92 27.74 -7.71
C GLU A 299 4.52 26.67 -8.75
N ILE A 300 3.89 25.59 -8.30
CA ILE A 300 3.33 24.54 -9.18
C ILE A 300 2.35 25.15 -10.18
N PHE A 301 1.44 25.97 -9.68
CA PHE A 301 0.47 26.68 -10.50
C PHE A 301 1.12 27.57 -11.57
N LYS A 302 2.19 28.31 -11.22
CA LYS A 302 2.92 29.18 -12.16
C LYS A 302 3.55 28.37 -13.30
N GLN A 303 4.12 27.21 -12.98
CA GLN A 303 4.71 26.30 -13.97
C GLN A 303 3.63 25.65 -14.87
N ILE A 304 2.51 25.20 -14.30
CA ILE A 304 1.35 24.71 -15.07
C ILE A 304 0.88 25.79 -16.04
N TYR A 305 0.74 27.04 -15.58
CA TYR A 305 0.29 28.14 -16.43
C TYR A 305 1.26 28.37 -17.60
N SER A 306 2.58 28.42 -17.32
CA SER A 306 3.61 28.57 -18.35
C SER A 306 3.62 27.42 -19.35
N ALA A 307 3.45 26.18 -18.89
CA ALA A 307 3.37 24.99 -19.72
C ALA A 307 2.15 25.04 -20.66
N LEU A 308 0.98 25.45 -20.15
CA LEU A 308 -0.22 25.66 -20.96
C LEU A 308 0.00 26.72 -22.05
N GLU A 309 0.80 27.76 -21.81
CA GLU A 309 1.14 28.74 -22.85
C GLU A 309 1.94 28.13 -23.99
N LYS A 310 2.95 27.29 -23.65
CA LYS A 310 3.76 26.56 -24.62
C LYS A 310 2.87 25.62 -25.46
N LEU A 311 1.99 24.84 -24.83
CA LEU A 311 1.06 23.94 -25.52
C LEU A 311 0.05 24.67 -26.42
N THR A 312 -0.49 25.80 -25.93
CA THR A 312 -1.43 26.64 -26.71
C THR A 312 -0.75 27.16 -27.98
N SER A 313 0.48 27.67 -27.84
CA SER A 313 1.29 28.19 -28.96
C SER A 313 1.61 27.09 -29.98
N ALA A 314 2.02 25.92 -29.49
CA ALA A 314 2.30 24.75 -30.33
C ALA A 314 1.05 24.30 -31.11
N THR A 315 -0.08 24.14 -30.42
CA THR A 315 -1.37 23.74 -31.04
C THR A 315 -1.81 24.73 -32.12
N HIS A 316 -1.68 26.04 -31.84
CA HIS A 316 -2.01 27.08 -32.80
C HIS A 316 -1.09 27.02 -34.04
N LYS A 317 0.22 26.83 -33.86
CA LYS A 317 1.18 26.71 -34.96
C LYS A 317 0.93 25.44 -35.79
N SER A 318 0.64 24.30 -35.16
CA SER A 318 0.21 23.07 -35.85
C SER A 318 -1.04 23.32 -36.70
N LEU A 319 -2.06 23.98 -36.15
CA LEU A 319 -3.30 24.30 -36.88
C LEU A 319 -3.05 25.19 -38.09
N ILE A 320 -2.17 26.20 -37.98
CA ILE A 320 -1.75 27.04 -39.10
C ILE A 320 -1.04 26.21 -40.17
N ASN A 321 -0.15 25.31 -39.78
CA ASN A 321 0.59 24.46 -40.71
C ASN A 321 -0.36 23.53 -41.48
N VAL A 322 -1.28 22.86 -40.79
CA VAL A 322 -2.28 21.98 -41.43
C VAL A 322 -3.20 22.76 -42.37
N ARG A 323 -3.59 24.00 -42.02
CA ARG A 323 -4.39 24.87 -42.91
C ARG A 323 -3.68 25.27 -44.21
N LYS A 324 -2.34 25.25 -44.24
CA LYS A 324 -1.55 25.63 -45.41
C LYS A 324 -1.38 24.48 -46.42
N LEU A 325 -1.55 23.22 -45.99
CA LEU A 325 -1.35 22.04 -46.84
C LEU A 325 -2.37 21.99 -47.99
N LYS A 326 -1.90 21.80 -49.23
CA LYS A 326 -2.74 21.71 -50.43
C LYS A 326 -2.44 20.46 -51.26
N GLY A 327 -3.47 19.87 -51.86
CA GLY A 327 -3.32 18.74 -52.80
C GLY A 327 -2.53 17.58 -52.18
N SER A 328 -1.46 17.15 -52.84
CA SER A 328 -0.60 16.05 -52.42
C SER A 328 0.20 16.32 -51.14
N GLU A 329 0.41 17.59 -50.74
CA GLU A 329 1.11 17.93 -49.49
C GLU A 329 0.38 17.41 -48.24
N ARG A 330 -0.94 17.16 -48.34
CA ARG A 330 -1.76 16.61 -47.25
C ARG A 330 -1.37 15.18 -46.88
N ALA A 331 -0.70 14.45 -47.78
CA ALA A 331 -0.19 13.12 -47.48
C ALA A 331 0.82 13.12 -46.31
N THR A 332 1.50 14.24 -46.06
CA THR A 332 2.37 14.41 -44.87
C THR A 332 1.65 14.24 -43.53
N LEU A 333 0.31 14.39 -43.50
CA LEU A 333 -0.48 14.14 -42.29
C LEU A 333 -0.46 12.65 -41.89
N LEU A 334 -0.21 11.75 -42.84
CA LEU A 334 -0.11 10.31 -42.60
C LEU A 334 1.12 9.91 -41.78
N GLN A 335 2.06 10.83 -41.56
CA GLN A 335 3.19 10.65 -40.65
C GLN A 335 2.80 10.88 -39.17
N ASN A 336 1.55 11.26 -38.89
CA ASN A 336 1.03 11.47 -37.54
C ASN A 336 0.10 10.29 -37.18
N ASP A 337 0.67 9.15 -36.83
CA ASP A 337 -0.08 7.89 -36.71
C ASP A 337 -1.25 8.01 -35.71
N LEU A 338 -1.04 8.71 -34.59
CA LEU A 338 -2.07 8.93 -33.57
C LEU A 338 -3.34 9.62 -34.11
N ILE A 339 -3.22 10.66 -34.95
CA ILE A 339 -4.41 11.37 -35.47
C ILE A 339 -5.11 10.55 -36.57
N VAL A 340 -4.35 9.75 -37.31
CA VAL A 340 -4.89 8.85 -38.34
C VAL A 340 -5.63 7.69 -37.68
N ASP A 341 -5.09 7.11 -36.61
CA ASP A 341 -5.77 6.07 -35.82
C ASP A 341 -7.04 6.62 -35.15
N GLN A 342 -7.01 7.82 -34.60
CA GLN A 342 -8.23 8.49 -34.10
C GLN A 342 -9.27 8.68 -35.21
N TYR A 343 -8.84 9.10 -36.40
CA TYR A 343 -9.74 9.22 -37.57
C TYR A 343 -10.32 7.85 -37.96
N ILE A 344 -9.50 6.80 -38.02
CA ILE A 344 -9.94 5.43 -38.36
C ILE A 344 -10.97 4.94 -37.33
N ASN A 345 -10.71 5.15 -36.05
CA ASN A 345 -11.58 4.72 -34.96
C ASN A 345 -12.93 5.46 -34.97
N GLU A 346 -12.93 6.77 -35.21
CA GLU A 346 -14.17 7.57 -35.24
C GLU A 346 -14.97 7.45 -36.55
N SER A 347 -14.28 7.26 -37.68
CA SER A 347 -14.91 7.10 -39.00
C SER A 347 -15.20 5.65 -39.40
N GLY A 348 -14.75 4.68 -38.60
CA GLY A 348 -14.88 3.25 -38.82
C GLY A 348 -13.79 2.66 -39.73
N ALA A 349 -13.13 1.59 -39.26
CA ALA A 349 -12.09 0.88 -40.02
C ALA A 349 -12.69 -0.12 -41.02
N ASN A 350 -12.30 0.00 -42.30
CA ASN A 350 -12.59 -0.98 -43.35
C ASN A 350 -11.32 -1.24 -44.19
N GLU A 351 -11.25 -2.42 -44.81
CA GLU A 351 -10.03 -2.89 -45.49
C GLU A 351 -9.64 -1.97 -46.66
N ILE A 352 -10.60 -1.41 -47.43
CA ILE A 352 -10.31 -0.48 -48.54
C ILE A 352 -9.63 0.80 -48.04
N LYS A 353 -10.17 1.38 -46.96
CA LYS A 353 -9.59 2.56 -46.31
C LYS A 353 -8.19 2.26 -45.80
N CYS A 354 -8.01 1.14 -45.09
CA CYS A 354 -6.71 0.73 -44.55
C CYS A 354 -5.67 0.47 -45.65
N ASP A 355 -6.05 -0.18 -46.75
CA ASP A 355 -5.18 -0.43 -47.91
C ASP A 355 -4.69 0.87 -48.55
N VAL A 356 -5.59 1.83 -48.74
CA VAL A 356 -5.24 3.14 -49.31
C VAL A 356 -4.37 3.96 -48.37
N LEU A 357 -4.68 3.97 -47.06
CA LEU A 357 -3.86 4.65 -46.06
C LEU A 357 -2.46 4.07 -45.98
N GLN A 358 -2.33 2.74 -45.98
CA GLN A 358 -1.03 2.08 -45.94
C GLN A 358 -0.24 2.37 -47.22
N SER A 359 -0.87 2.35 -48.40
CA SER A 359 -0.20 2.70 -49.65
C SER A 359 0.27 4.15 -49.66
N LEU A 360 -0.57 5.10 -49.23
CA LEU A 360 -0.21 6.52 -49.19
C LEU A 360 0.89 6.79 -48.15
N LYS A 361 0.85 6.13 -46.98
CA LYS A 361 1.91 6.20 -45.96
C LYS A 361 3.24 5.69 -46.53
N THR A 362 3.19 4.52 -47.18
CA THR A 362 4.37 3.92 -47.85
C THR A 362 4.94 4.85 -48.92
N ASP A 363 4.09 5.54 -49.69
CA ASP A 363 4.53 6.50 -50.71
C ASP A 363 5.21 7.74 -50.08
N VAL A 364 4.67 8.24 -48.96
CA VAL A 364 5.24 9.37 -48.20
C VAL A 364 6.60 8.98 -47.61
N ASP A 365 6.68 7.84 -46.93
CA ASP A 365 7.92 7.35 -46.31
C ASP A 365 9.00 7.05 -47.36
N ASN A 366 8.60 6.50 -48.52
CA ASN A 366 9.51 6.29 -49.65
C ASN A 366 9.96 7.61 -50.29
N SER A 367 9.10 8.62 -50.38
CA SER A 367 9.45 9.92 -50.93
C SER A 367 10.45 10.67 -50.05
N ASP A 368 10.31 10.55 -48.73
CA ASP A 368 11.24 11.06 -47.73
C ASP A 368 12.58 10.34 -47.81
N MET A 369 12.55 9.00 -47.89
CA MET A 369 13.75 8.18 -48.08
C MET A 369 14.48 8.52 -49.40
N LEU A 370 13.73 8.73 -50.51
CA LEU A 370 14.29 9.10 -51.81
C LEU A 370 14.86 10.52 -51.81
N TYR A 371 14.25 11.46 -51.09
CA TYR A 371 14.80 12.80 -50.90
C TYR A 371 16.15 12.73 -50.19
N GLU A 372 16.25 11.95 -49.10
CA GLU A 372 17.50 11.71 -48.36
C GLU A 372 18.56 10.99 -49.22
N LEU A 373 18.16 9.98 -50.00
CA LEU A 373 19.04 9.31 -50.96
C LEU A 373 19.48 10.23 -52.10
N SER A 374 18.64 11.15 -52.55
CA SER A 374 18.94 12.09 -53.62
C SER A 374 19.86 13.23 -53.17
N VAL A 375 19.75 13.67 -51.92
CA VAL A 375 20.70 14.59 -51.29
C VAL A 375 22.05 13.92 -51.16
N ALA A 376 22.09 12.66 -50.72
CA ALA A 376 23.31 11.83 -50.67
C ALA A 376 23.90 11.56 -52.07
N ALA A 377 23.06 11.26 -53.07
CA ALA A 377 23.49 11.04 -54.46
C ALA A 377 23.93 12.36 -55.14
N GLY A 378 23.30 13.49 -54.80
CA GLY A 378 23.67 14.83 -55.25
C GLY A 378 25.01 15.28 -54.68
N THR A 379 25.30 14.94 -53.43
CA THR A 379 26.64 15.13 -52.83
C THR A 379 27.68 14.21 -53.48
N LEU A 380 27.32 12.96 -53.81
CA LEU A 380 28.21 12.03 -54.51
C LEU A 380 28.49 12.44 -55.96
N THR A 381 27.49 12.95 -56.69
CA THR A 381 27.64 13.38 -58.10
C THR A 381 28.31 14.74 -58.24
N ALA A 382 28.02 15.70 -57.36
CA ALA A 382 28.76 16.96 -57.29
C ALA A 382 30.19 16.76 -56.75
N GLY A 383 30.39 15.82 -55.81
CA GLY A 383 31.70 15.38 -55.35
C GLY A 383 32.52 14.72 -56.46
N ALA A 384 31.88 13.90 -57.32
CA ALA A 384 32.51 13.32 -58.50
C ALA A 384 32.88 14.36 -59.58
N ALA A 385 32.09 15.43 -59.73
CA ALA A 385 32.40 16.56 -60.61
C ALA A 385 33.50 17.50 -60.05
N CYS A 386 33.72 17.50 -58.73
CA CYS A 386 34.78 18.25 -58.05
C CYS A 386 36.16 17.54 -58.01
N ILE A 387 36.26 16.28 -58.46
CA ILE A 387 37.53 15.53 -58.50
C ILE A 387 38.68 16.30 -59.20
N PRO A 388 38.45 17.12 -60.26
CA PRO A 388 39.51 17.92 -60.87
C PRO A 388 39.89 19.22 -60.12
N LEU A 389 39.11 19.68 -59.13
CA LEU A 389 39.21 21.02 -58.53
C LEU A 389 39.77 21.06 -57.09
N GLY A 390 40.20 19.91 -56.55
CA GLY A 390 40.93 19.82 -55.27
C GLY A 390 40.05 19.72 -54.01
N LEU A 391 40.68 19.29 -52.90
CA LEU A 391 40.06 18.96 -51.59
C LEU A 391 39.09 20.01 -51.04
N VAL A 392 39.27 21.29 -51.40
CA VAL A 392 38.40 22.40 -50.97
C VAL A 392 37.00 22.33 -51.62
N CYS A 393 36.90 21.88 -52.88
CA CYS A 393 35.62 21.71 -53.59
C CYS A 393 34.81 20.56 -52.98
N GLY A 394 35.47 19.43 -52.67
CA GLY A 394 34.88 18.28 -52.00
C GLY A 394 34.39 18.60 -50.58
N LEU A 395 35.16 19.37 -49.80
CA LEU A 395 34.75 19.83 -48.48
C LEU A 395 33.56 20.79 -48.53
N VAL A 396 33.51 21.75 -49.46
CA VAL A 396 32.39 22.69 -49.56
C VAL A 396 31.10 22.02 -50.03
N VAL A 397 31.19 21.04 -50.94
CA VAL A 397 30.03 20.27 -51.42
C VAL A 397 29.55 19.25 -50.37
N ALA A 398 30.47 18.58 -49.65
CA ALA A 398 30.14 17.69 -48.54
C ALA A 398 29.48 18.47 -47.39
N ILE A 399 30.08 19.59 -46.95
CA ILE A 399 29.49 20.47 -45.92
C ILE A 399 28.14 21.03 -46.40
N GLY A 400 28.01 21.38 -47.69
CA GLY A 400 26.75 21.89 -48.25
C GLY A 400 25.63 20.85 -48.27
N GLY A 401 25.89 19.62 -48.68
CA GLY A 401 24.89 18.55 -48.67
C GLY A 401 24.60 17.97 -47.28
N GLU A 402 25.62 17.86 -46.42
CA GLU A 402 25.47 17.49 -45.01
C GLU A 402 24.68 18.56 -44.24
N ALA A 403 24.91 19.86 -44.50
CA ALA A 403 24.12 20.93 -43.89
C ALA A 403 22.66 20.92 -44.34
N ILE A 404 22.37 20.53 -45.59
CA ILE A 404 20.99 20.40 -46.08
C ILE A 404 20.31 19.16 -45.47
N ALA A 405 21.00 18.03 -45.36
CA ALA A 405 20.49 16.82 -44.72
C ALA A 405 20.27 17.02 -43.21
N ILE A 406 21.24 17.60 -42.50
CA ILE A 406 21.12 17.94 -41.07
C ILE A 406 19.98 18.95 -40.87
N LYS A 407 19.87 19.98 -41.71
CA LYS A 407 18.77 20.96 -41.63
C LYS A 407 17.41 20.32 -41.91
N HIS A 408 17.32 19.38 -42.83
CA HIS A 408 16.09 18.66 -43.12
C HIS A 408 15.67 17.74 -41.96
N ILE A 409 16.62 17.02 -41.36
CA ILE A 409 16.38 16.17 -40.20
C ILE A 409 16.06 17.01 -38.95
N GLU A 410 16.71 18.16 -38.77
CA GLU A 410 16.36 19.13 -37.72
C GLU A 410 14.93 19.65 -37.92
N GLN A 411 14.51 19.92 -39.16
CA GLN A 411 13.14 20.33 -39.47
C GLN A 411 12.12 19.21 -39.21
N LYS A 412 12.43 17.95 -39.54
CA LYS A 412 11.60 16.79 -39.21
C LYS A 412 11.45 16.64 -37.71
N TYR A 413 12.56 16.79 -36.98
CA TYR A 413 12.62 16.76 -35.54
C TYR A 413 11.80 17.90 -34.89
N ASP A 414 11.94 19.13 -35.36
CA ASP A 414 11.14 20.29 -34.94
C ASP A 414 9.64 20.10 -35.21
N HIS A 415 9.30 19.47 -36.35
CA HIS A 415 7.92 19.14 -36.68
C HIS A 415 7.36 18.05 -35.77
N ALA A 416 8.13 17.01 -35.45
CA ALA A 416 7.72 15.96 -34.53
C ALA A 416 7.46 16.52 -33.12
N LYS A 417 8.33 17.41 -32.63
CA LYS A 417 8.17 18.15 -31.37
C LYS A 417 6.91 19.03 -31.35
N LEU A 418 6.67 19.73 -32.46
CA LEU A 418 5.48 20.56 -32.60
C LEU A 418 4.21 19.70 -32.57
N SER A 419 4.23 18.55 -33.26
CA SER A 419 3.12 17.60 -33.29
C SER A 419 2.82 16.99 -31.92
N LEU A 420 3.82 16.53 -31.16
CA LEU A 420 3.64 16.00 -29.79
C LEU A 420 2.98 17.03 -28.87
N ASN A 421 3.49 18.27 -28.85
CA ASN A 421 2.93 19.36 -28.03
C ASN A 421 1.51 19.77 -28.43
N SER A 422 1.09 19.44 -29.66
CA SER A 422 -0.28 19.64 -30.13
C SER A 422 -1.18 18.39 -29.98
N GLY A 423 -0.66 17.29 -29.44
CA GLY A 423 -1.37 16.03 -29.27
C GLY A 423 -1.58 15.23 -30.57
N LEU A 424 -0.74 15.45 -31.59
CA LEU A 424 -0.82 14.79 -32.90
C LEU A 424 0.13 13.58 -33.06
N LYS A 425 1.18 13.50 -32.25
CA LYS A 425 2.16 12.39 -32.25
C LYS A 425 2.37 11.86 -30.83
N SER A 426 2.76 10.59 -30.71
CA SER A 426 3.24 10.01 -29.46
C SER A 426 4.65 10.47 -29.16
N SER A 427 5.06 10.32 -27.90
CA SER A 427 6.41 10.65 -27.47
C SER A 427 7.46 9.69 -28.06
N GLU A 428 7.12 8.39 -28.19
CA GLU A 428 7.91 7.35 -28.88
C GLU A 428 8.33 7.76 -30.29
N SER A 429 7.39 8.24 -31.13
CA SER A 429 7.70 8.69 -32.50
C SER A 429 8.68 9.87 -32.54
N VAL A 430 8.74 10.70 -31.49
CA VAL A 430 9.72 11.78 -31.39
C VAL A 430 11.09 11.26 -30.93
N SER A 431 11.14 10.19 -30.11
CA SER A 431 12.39 9.47 -29.81
C SER A 431 13.02 8.96 -31.09
N ASP A 432 12.24 8.26 -31.93
CA ASP A 432 12.75 7.64 -33.14
C ASP A 432 13.36 8.69 -34.08
N THR A 433 12.67 9.83 -34.24
CA THR A 433 13.17 10.97 -35.05
C THR A 433 14.44 11.59 -34.44
N ASN A 434 14.57 11.60 -33.11
CA ASN A 434 15.77 12.09 -32.42
C ASN A 434 16.95 11.12 -32.56
N ASP A 435 16.69 9.81 -32.50
CA ASP A 435 17.70 8.79 -32.71
C ASP A 435 18.20 8.80 -34.16
N GLU A 436 17.30 8.96 -35.13
CA GLU A 436 17.65 9.22 -36.54
C GLU A 436 18.54 10.46 -36.69
N ARG A 437 18.19 11.57 -36.02
CA ARG A 437 19.00 12.79 -35.97
C ARG A 437 20.38 12.55 -35.37
N ASN A 438 20.46 11.87 -34.24
CA ASN A 438 21.73 11.59 -33.56
C ASN A 438 22.61 10.67 -34.41
N ILE A 439 22.02 9.64 -35.03
CA ILE A 439 22.71 8.77 -35.98
C ILE A 439 23.20 9.56 -37.19
N ALA A 440 22.37 10.46 -37.75
CA ALA A 440 22.76 11.29 -38.89
C ALA A 440 23.86 12.29 -38.55
N LEU A 441 23.84 12.90 -37.36
CA LEU A 441 24.90 13.78 -36.86
C LEU A 441 26.23 13.03 -36.62
N ILE A 442 26.17 11.77 -36.16
CA ILE A 442 27.33 10.89 -36.01
C ILE A 442 27.84 10.40 -37.38
N ALA A 443 26.94 10.19 -38.34
CA ALA A 443 27.27 9.72 -39.68
C ALA A 443 27.73 10.83 -40.64
N ALA A 444 27.39 12.10 -40.36
CA ALA A 444 27.74 13.25 -41.20
C ALA A 444 29.25 13.36 -41.48
N PRO A 445 30.17 13.22 -40.51
CA PRO A 445 31.61 13.26 -40.78
C PRO A 445 32.14 12.05 -41.58
N LEU A 446 31.40 10.94 -41.63
CA LEU A 446 31.84 9.69 -42.25
C LEU A 446 31.55 9.64 -43.75
N ALA A 447 30.68 10.51 -44.28
CA ALA A 447 30.40 10.61 -45.72
C ALA A 447 31.59 11.23 -46.50
N ALA A 448 32.43 12.04 -45.85
CA ALA A 448 33.63 12.63 -46.43
C ALA A 448 34.80 11.64 -46.62
N LEU A 449 34.72 10.43 -46.03
CA LEU A 449 35.75 9.40 -46.09
C LEU A 449 35.23 8.14 -46.79
N GLY A 450 35.04 8.23 -48.11
CA GLY A 450 34.95 7.10 -49.06
C GLY A 450 34.37 5.78 -48.53
N ILE A 451 33.07 5.58 -48.74
CA ILE A 451 32.36 4.36 -48.32
C ILE A 451 32.67 3.19 -49.28
N GLU A 452 33.62 2.34 -48.88
CA GLU A 452 33.65 0.93 -49.31
C GLU A 452 33.74 -0.07 -48.13
N ARG A 453 33.77 0.40 -46.87
CA ARG A 453 33.89 -0.49 -45.68
C ARG A 453 32.75 -0.47 -44.67
N SER A 454 31.84 0.50 -44.70
CA SER A 454 30.75 0.60 -43.69
C SER A 454 29.53 -0.28 -43.97
N ALA A 455 29.18 -0.52 -45.25
CA ALA A 455 28.01 -1.33 -45.61
C ALA A 455 28.15 -2.84 -45.26
N ASN A 456 29.38 -3.33 -45.12
CA ASN A 456 29.65 -4.74 -44.75
C ASN A 456 29.69 -4.98 -43.23
N ILE A 457 29.81 -3.93 -42.41
CA ILE A 457 29.87 -4.05 -40.94
C ILE A 457 28.44 -4.04 -40.36
N ALA A 458 27.53 -3.24 -40.92
CA ALA A 458 26.12 -3.20 -40.48
C ALA A 458 25.35 -4.49 -40.81
N ARG A 459 25.61 -5.12 -41.96
CA ARG A 459 24.90 -6.35 -42.39
C ARG A 459 25.37 -7.64 -41.72
N LYS A 460 26.54 -7.64 -41.05
CA LYS A 460 27.10 -8.83 -40.39
C LYS A 460 27.05 -8.78 -38.86
N ASN A 461 26.44 -7.75 -38.27
CA ASN A 461 26.33 -7.66 -36.82
C ASN A 461 25.31 -8.70 -36.28
N PRO A 462 25.74 -9.73 -35.53
CA PRO A 462 24.85 -10.75 -34.97
C PRO A 462 23.80 -10.16 -34.01
N LEU A 463 24.07 -8.98 -33.44
CA LEU A 463 23.20 -8.30 -32.48
C LEU A 463 21.88 -7.81 -33.12
N TYR A 464 21.93 -7.37 -34.38
CA TYR A 464 20.75 -6.86 -35.10
C TYR A 464 19.85 -8.00 -35.62
N GLN A 465 20.44 -9.15 -35.95
CA GLN A 465 19.71 -10.36 -36.36
C GLN A 465 19.12 -11.14 -35.15
N GLU A 466 19.74 -11.04 -33.97
CA GLU A 466 19.19 -11.58 -32.71
C GLU A 466 18.03 -10.72 -32.16
N LEU A 467 18.15 -9.38 -32.21
CA LEU A 467 17.08 -8.47 -31.79
C LEU A 467 15.77 -8.69 -32.56
N LYS A 468 15.84 -9.00 -33.86
CA LYS A 468 14.67 -9.30 -34.72
C LYS A 468 14.01 -10.66 -34.42
N LYS A 469 14.71 -11.59 -33.75
CA LYS A 469 14.14 -12.88 -33.31
C LYS A 469 13.54 -12.82 -31.91
N ILE A 470 13.95 -11.83 -31.11
CA ILE A 470 13.48 -11.62 -29.74
C ILE A 470 12.13 -10.88 -29.74
N THR A 471 11.88 -9.96 -30.70
CA THR A 471 10.62 -9.22 -30.80
C THR A 471 9.40 -10.05 -31.22
N HIS A 472 9.58 -11.21 -31.86
CA HIS A 472 8.46 -12.09 -32.25
C HIS A 472 8.13 -13.23 -31.27
N ARG A 473 8.73 -13.26 -30.07
CA ARG A 473 8.47 -14.32 -29.09
C ARG A 473 7.85 -13.85 -27.76
N VAL A 474 7.50 -12.56 -27.65
CA VAL A 474 7.02 -11.94 -26.40
C VAL A 474 5.49 -11.86 -26.28
N LEU A 475 4.70 -12.23 -27.30
CA LEU A 475 3.24 -12.22 -27.18
C LEU A 475 2.63 -13.62 -27.11
N ARG A 476 2.20 -13.96 -25.87
CA ARG A 476 1.20 -14.96 -25.46
C ARG A 476 1.55 -16.45 -25.63
N LYS A 477 1.99 -17.04 -24.52
CA LYS A 477 1.18 -18.07 -23.81
C LYS A 477 1.25 -17.76 -22.31
N LYS A 478 0.13 -17.28 -21.75
CA LYS A 478 -0.12 -17.29 -20.31
C LYS A 478 -0.16 -18.76 -19.88
N ASP A 479 0.83 -19.17 -19.11
CA ASP A 479 0.75 -20.40 -18.32
C ASP A 479 -0.29 -20.16 -17.19
N PRO A 480 -1.35 -20.98 -17.08
CA PRO A 480 -2.36 -20.82 -16.04
C PRO A 480 -1.89 -21.13 -14.61
N ASN A 481 -0.65 -21.57 -14.40
CA ASN A 481 -0.11 -21.95 -13.09
C ASN A 481 0.88 -20.95 -12.47
N TYR A 482 0.73 -19.65 -12.75
CA TYR A 482 1.64 -18.59 -12.28
C TYR A 482 1.11 -17.87 -11.03
N ASP A 483 1.35 -18.44 -9.84
CA ASP A 483 1.03 -17.81 -8.55
C ASP A 483 2.26 -17.69 -7.66
N LEU A 484 2.94 -16.53 -7.79
CA LEU A 484 4.04 -15.99 -6.97
C LEU A 484 4.26 -14.47 -7.21
N SER A 485 3.40 -13.80 -7.99
CA SER A 485 3.84 -12.69 -8.87
C SER A 485 3.15 -11.33 -8.72
N SER A 486 2.11 -11.19 -7.90
CA SER A 486 1.42 -9.89 -7.75
C SER A 486 2.01 -8.99 -6.66
N ASP A 487 2.48 -9.56 -5.54
CA ASP A 487 3.12 -8.82 -4.43
C ASP A 487 4.59 -9.24 -4.24
N ILE A 488 5.44 -8.76 -5.14
CA ILE A 488 6.87 -9.07 -5.12
C ILE A 488 7.57 -8.51 -3.86
N LYS A 489 7.10 -7.36 -3.36
CA LYS A 489 7.61 -6.70 -2.16
C LYS A 489 7.45 -7.58 -0.93
N GLY A 490 6.24 -8.10 -0.75
CA GLY A 490 5.93 -9.07 0.30
C GLY A 490 6.81 -10.32 0.24
N VAL A 491 6.97 -10.89 -0.96
CA VAL A 491 7.81 -12.09 -1.17
C VAL A 491 9.28 -11.82 -0.84
N ARG A 492 9.84 -10.67 -1.26
CA ARG A 492 11.22 -10.28 -0.92
C ARG A 492 11.40 -10.14 0.59
N LYS A 493 10.54 -9.37 1.25
CA LYS A 493 10.60 -9.15 2.71
C LYS A 493 10.44 -10.46 3.48
N LYS A 494 9.56 -11.36 3.03
CA LYS A 494 9.42 -12.71 3.58
C LYS A 494 10.69 -13.53 3.41
N SER A 495 11.34 -13.46 2.25
CA SER A 495 12.63 -14.11 2.00
C SER A 495 13.72 -13.59 2.95
N GLU A 496 13.83 -12.28 3.10
CA GLU A 496 14.76 -11.63 4.05
C GLU A 496 14.49 -12.08 5.49
N PHE A 497 13.21 -12.17 5.88
CA PHE A 497 12.82 -12.70 7.18
C PHE A 497 13.27 -14.17 7.35
N ARG A 498 12.98 -15.05 6.39
CA ARG A 498 13.33 -16.49 6.48
C ARG A 498 14.83 -16.75 6.54
N LYS A 499 15.65 -15.87 5.96
CA LYS A 499 17.13 -15.98 6.02
C LYS A 499 17.71 -15.68 7.42
N LYS A 500 16.93 -15.11 8.35
CA LYS A 500 17.37 -14.81 9.72
C LYS A 500 17.40 -16.09 10.56
N THR A 501 18.49 -16.86 10.45
CA THR A 501 18.72 -18.11 11.20
C THR A 501 19.92 -18.05 12.14
N GLU A 502 20.52 -16.88 12.35
CA GLU A 502 21.65 -16.74 13.28
C GLU A 502 21.18 -16.85 14.75
N ASP A 503 22.03 -17.44 15.61
CA ASP A 503 21.75 -17.45 17.05
C ASP A 503 21.89 -16.04 17.63
N ILE A 504 20.89 -15.65 18.41
CA ILE A 504 20.80 -14.32 18.99
C ILE A 504 21.75 -14.24 20.18
N LYS A 505 22.59 -13.20 20.22
CA LYS A 505 23.50 -12.95 21.35
C LYS A 505 22.78 -12.20 22.46
N ALA A 506 22.89 -12.71 23.68
CA ALA A 506 22.36 -12.04 24.87
C ALA A 506 22.93 -10.59 24.99
N PRO A 507 22.08 -9.58 25.24
CA PRO A 507 22.55 -8.25 25.61
C PRO A 507 23.32 -8.30 26.94
N LYS A 508 24.31 -7.42 27.12
CA LYS A 508 25.15 -7.41 28.32
C LYS A 508 24.44 -6.79 29.53
N ASN A 509 23.51 -5.88 29.30
CA ASN A 509 22.79 -5.16 30.34
C ASN A 509 21.46 -4.58 29.80
N LYS A 510 20.67 -3.99 30.72
CA LYS A 510 19.37 -3.35 30.45
C LYS A 510 19.43 -2.28 29.35
N GLU A 511 20.45 -1.42 29.37
CA GLU A 511 20.59 -0.32 28.40
C GLU A 511 20.88 -0.83 26.99
N GLU A 512 21.74 -1.84 26.86
CA GLU A 512 21.99 -2.49 25.58
C GLU A 512 20.75 -3.22 25.06
N LEU A 513 19.97 -3.87 25.94
CA LEU A 513 18.71 -4.49 25.57
C LEU A 513 17.73 -3.44 25.01
N LYS A 514 17.48 -2.34 25.73
CA LYS A 514 16.60 -1.26 25.26
C LYS A 514 17.07 -0.68 23.93
N LYS A 515 18.36 -0.35 23.82
CA LYS A 515 18.94 0.17 22.57
C LYS A 515 18.74 -0.75 21.37
N ARG A 516 18.88 -2.07 21.57
CA ARG A 516 18.76 -3.05 20.49
C ARG A 516 17.31 -3.41 20.15
N TYR A 517 16.43 -3.46 21.15
CA TYR A 517 15.13 -4.13 21.02
C TYR A 517 13.91 -3.24 21.26
N LEU A 518 14.03 -2.05 21.85
CA LEU A 518 12.85 -1.21 22.13
C LEU A 518 12.09 -0.86 20.84
N ASN A 519 12.80 -0.32 19.85
CA ASN A 519 12.25 0.08 18.55
C ASN A 519 12.38 -1.01 17.48
N LYS A 520 12.75 -2.24 17.87
CA LYS A 520 12.89 -3.34 16.91
C LYS A 520 11.51 -3.83 16.50
N GLU A 521 11.22 -3.71 15.22
CA GLU A 521 10.09 -4.36 14.57
C GLU A 521 10.60 -5.67 13.96
N LEU A 522 9.96 -6.78 14.33
CA LEU A 522 10.32 -8.09 13.81
C LEU A 522 9.99 -8.19 12.31
N VAL A 523 8.81 -7.66 11.97
CA VAL A 523 8.22 -7.59 10.64
C VAL A 523 7.56 -6.23 10.49
N ASP A 524 7.41 -5.76 9.25
CA ASP A 524 6.80 -4.48 8.95
C ASP A 524 5.32 -4.61 8.55
N GLU A 525 4.72 -3.47 8.20
CA GLU A 525 3.32 -3.37 7.77
C GLU A 525 2.99 -4.25 6.55
N THR A 526 3.94 -4.42 5.62
CA THR A 526 3.73 -5.26 4.43
C THR A 526 3.51 -6.71 4.83
N LEU A 527 4.39 -7.27 5.66
CA LEU A 527 4.25 -8.67 6.10
C LEU A 527 3.06 -8.87 7.04
N ASN A 528 2.81 -7.91 7.94
CA ASN A 528 1.62 -7.95 8.79
C ASN A 528 0.34 -8.00 7.95
N GLN A 529 0.22 -7.13 6.93
CA GLN A 529 -0.97 -7.10 6.07
C GLN A 529 -1.17 -8.42 5.32
N ARG A 530 -0.10 -9.02 4.79
CA ARG A 530 -0.19 -10.33 4.12
C ARG A 530 -0.68 -11.44 5.05
N TRP A 531 -0.20 -11.48 6.29
CA TRP A 531 -0.71 -12.44 7.26
C TRP A 531 -2.18 -12.17 7.61
N ILE A 532 -2.59 -10.91 7.73
CA ILE A 532 -3.99 -10.54 7.98
C ILE A 532 -4.88 -10.97 6.80
N ASP A 533 -4.46 -10.71 5.57
CA ASP A 533 -5.20 -11.09 4.36
C ASP A 533 -5.32 -12.62 4.26
N ASN A 534 -4.26 -13.35 4.61
CA ASN A 534 -4.26 -14.81 4.71
C ASN A 534 -5.23 -15.31 5.80
N ALA A 535 -5.18 -14.71 6.99
CA ALA A 535 -6.02 -15.07 8.14
C ALA A 535 -7.52 -14.81 7.90
N LYS A 536 -7.88 -13.75 7.16
CA LYS A 536 -9.28 -13.41 6.84
C LYS A 536 -9.98 -14.43 5.94
N VAL A 537 -9.22 -15.16 5.13
CA VAL A 537 -9.75 -16.16 4.19
C VAL A 537 -9.35 -17.58 4.56
N ASP A 538 -8.74 -17.77 5.74
CA ASP A 538 -8.23 -19.04 6.23
C ASP A 538 -7.37 -19.81 5.20
N ALA A 539 -6.48 -19.10 4.49
CA ALA A 539 -5.70 -19.66 3.36
C ALA A 539 -4.46 -20.49 3.77
N ALA A 540 -4.22 -20.70 5.07
CA ALA A 540 -3.12 -21.52 5.57
C ALA A 540 -3.61 -22.85 6.14
N ASP A 541 -2.73 -23.86 6.10
CA ASP A 541 -3.02 -25.20 6.64
C ASP A 541 -2.99 -25.22 8.18
N MET A 542 -2.20 -24.31 8.78
CA MET A 542 -2.04 -24.19 10.23
C MET A 542 -1.61 -22.78 10.61
N TYR A 543 -2.18 -22.27 11.70
CA TYR A 543 -1.76 -21.03 12.34
C TYR A 543 -1.10 -21.34 13.69
N LEU A 544 -0.10 -20.53 14.04
CA LEU A 544 0.54 -20.49 15.36
C LEU A 544 0.44 -19.07 15.90
N ASP A 545 -0.05 -18.92 17.13
CA ASP A 545 -0.01 -17.67 17.88
C ASP A 545 0.86 -17.84 19.12
N VAL A 546 1.79 -16.91 19.35
CA VAL A 546 2.64 -16.86 20.53
C VAL A 546 2.58 -15.47 21.13
N ASP A 547 2.28 -15.37 22.43
CA ASP A 547 2.18 -14.07 23.10
C ASP A 547 2.83 -14.00 24.48
N ASN A 548 3.25 -12.79 24.86
CA ASN A 548 3.71 -12.51 26.21
C ASN A 548 2.53 -12.44 27.19
N SER A 549 2.15 -13.58 27.75
CA SER A 549 1.12 -13.71 28.77
C SER A 549 1.44 -12.97 30.08
N ALA A 550 2.71 -12.70 30.36
CA ALA A 550 3.17 -12.00 31.57
C ALA A 550 3.24 -10.47 31.43
N MET A 551 3.10 -9.91 30.22
CA MET A 551 3.36 -8.50 29.92
C MET A 551 2.70 -7.51 30.90
N LYS A 552 1.41 -7.67 31.19
CA LYS A 552 0.69 -6.77 32.13
C LYS A 552 1.31 -6.81 33.52
N ARG A 553 1.55 -8.02 34.05
CA ARG A 553 2.18 -8.21 35.36
C ARG A 553 3.61 -7.63 35.39
N LEU A 554 4.36 -7.78 34.31
CA LEU A 554 5.71 -7.22 34.19
C LEU A 554 5.67 -5.69 34.14
N ASN A 555 4.76 -5.09 33.37
CA ASN A 555 4.56 -3.64 33.34
C ASN A 555 4.17 -3.10 34.72
N ASP A 556 3.27 -3.80 35.42
CA ASP A 556 2.80 -3.42 36.76
C ASP A 556 3.90 -3.57 37.82
N ASN A 557 4.74 -4.60 37.72
CA ASN A 557 5.75 -4.93 38.74
C ASN A 557 7.11 -4.25 38.53
N LEU A 558 7.53 -4.04 37.28
CA LEU A 558 8.85 -3.49 36.93
C LEU A 558 8.81 -1.97 36.69
N GLY A 559 7.61 -1.37 36.60
CA GLY A 559 7.42 0.07 36.36
C GLY A 559 8.02 0.62 35.06
N ASP A 560 8.56 -0.24 34.19
CA ASP A 560 9.34 0.13 33.00
C ASP A 560 8.77 -0.56 31.76
N LYS A 561 7.75 0.06 31.15
CA LYS A 561 7.07 -0.44 29.94
C LYS A 561 8.04 -0.64 28.77
N GLU A 562 9.09 0.16 28.68
CA GLU A 562 10.11 0.05 27.63
C GLU A 562 10.97 -1.20 27.79
N LEU A 563 11.40 -1.51 29.02
CA LEU A 563 12.13 -2.74 29.33
C LEU A 563 11.29 -3.96 28.96
N VAL A 564 10.01 -3.98 29.35
CA VAL A 564 9.09 -5.07 29.01
C VAL A 564 8.88 -5.20 27.50
N THR A 565 8.80 -4.07 26.79
CA THR A 565 8.72 -4.05 25.32
C THR A 565 9.98 -4.62 24.69
N ALA A 566 11.17 -4.22 25.15
CA ALA A 566 12.45 -4.70 24.65
C ALA A 566 12.64 -6.21 24.94
N LEU A 567 12.27 -6.68 26.13
CA LEU A 567 12.23 -8.10 26.49
C LEU A 567 11.31 -8.89 25.55
N THR A 568 10.12 -8.36 25.27
CA THR A 568 9.14 -8.98 24.37
C THR A 568 9.68 -9.07 22.94
N ASN A 569 10.31 -8.00 22.44
CA ASN A 569 10.92 -7.99 21.10
C ASN A 569 12.16 -8.92 21.01
N MET A 570 12.92 -9.08 22.10
CA MET A 570 14.03 -10.04 22.17
C MET A 570 13.53 -11.48 22.05
N HIS A 571 12.46 -11.85 22.77
CA HIS A 571 11.87 -13.19 22.66
C HIS A 571 11.43 -13.51 21.23
N LYS A 572 10.71 -12.58 20.60
CA LYS A 572 10.22 -12.76 19.21
C LYS A 572 11.37 -13.05 18.25
N ASP A 573 12.48 -12.32 18.37
CA ASP A 573 13.69 -12.52 17.58
C ASP A 573 14.31 -13.91 17.80
N VAL A 574 14.41 -14.35 19.05
CA VAL A 574 14.89 -15.70 19.41
C VAL A 574 13.97 -16.78 18.82
N LEU A 575 12.66 -16.64 19.01
CA LEU A 575 11.66 -17.59 18.50
C LEU A 575 11.70 -17.68 16.97
N SER A 576 11.70 -16.54 16.28
CA SER A 576 11.79 -16.48 14.82
C SER A 576 13.05 -17.14 14.29
N SER A 577 14.21 -16.94 14.94
CA SER A 577 15.44 -17.63 14.56
C SER A 577 15.30 -19.15 14.64
N LYS A 578 14.69 -19.69 15.72
CA LYS A 578 14.46 -21.14 15.86
C LYS A 578 13.45 -21.68 14.85
N ILE A 579 12.37 -20.97 14.58
CA ILE A 579 11.37 -21.36 13.57
C ILE A 579 11.98 -21.33 12.17
N ASN A 580 12.75 -20.29 11.83
CA ASN A 580 13.42 -20.21 10.53
C ASN A 580 14.43 -21.35 10.33
N LYS A 581 15.21 -21.71 11.36
CA LYS A 581 16.07 -22.91 11.35
C LYS A 581 15.29 -24.21 11.11
N LEU A 582 14.08 -24.32 11.66
CA LEU A 582 13.20 -25.47 11.37
C LEU A 582 12.75 -25.46 9.92
N LEU A 583 12.31 -24.31 9.40
CA LEU A 583 11.82 -24.14 8.04
C LEU A 583 12.87 -24.45 6.96
N GLU A 584 14.17 -24.32 7.24
CA GLU A 584 15.25 -24.78 6.33
C GLU A 584 15.14 -26.28 6.00
N LYS A 585 14.60 -27.10 6.93
CA LYS A 585 14.37 -28.54 6.72
C LYS A 585 13.09 -28.83 5.93
N TYR A 586 12.19 -27.85 5.83
CA TYR A 586 10.88 -27.97 5.19
C TYR A 586 10.68 -26.89 4.12
N PRO A 587 11.46 -26.91 3.01
CA PRO A 587 11.42 -25.88 1.97
C PRO A 587 10.12 -25.85 1.15
N ASN A 588 9.23 -26.82 1.38
CA ASN A 588 7.88 -26.87 0.79
C ASN A 588 6.82 -26.25 1.70
N ILE A 589 7.16 -25.86 2.93
CA ILE A 589 6.27 -25.10 3.81
C ILE A 589 6.57 -23.62 3.61
N ASP A 590 5.60 -22.89 3.07
CA ASP A 590 5.60 -21.43 3.06
C ASP A 590 5.08 -20.87 4.38
N ILE A 591 5.37 -19.59 4.63
CA ILE A 591 4.84 -18.87 5.78
C ILE A 591 4.26 -17.52 5.38
N GLU A 592 3.29 -17.04 6.14
CA GLU A 592 3.08 -15.61 6.35
C GLU A 592 3.31 -15.32 7.83
N ILE A 593 3.77 -14.12 8.17
CA ILE A 593 4.14 -13.76 9.54
C ILE A 593 3.57 -12.41 9.95
N TYR A 594 3.10 -12.34 11.19
CA TYR A 594 2.62 -11.13 11.83
C TYR A 594 3.33 -10.89 13.16
N SER A 595 3.58 -9.63 13.50
CA SER A 595 4.02 -9.23 14.83
C SER A 595 3.45 -7.88 15.25
N ASP A 596 2.88 -7.84 16.46
CA ASP A 596 2.46 -6.62 17.13
C ASP A 596 3.28 -6.38 18.40
N PHE A 597 2.80 -5.56 19.34
CA PHE A 597 3.49 -5.31 20.61
C PHE A 597 3.66 -6.56 21.47
N LYS A 598 2.67 -7.45 21.50
CA LYS A 598 2.57 -8.55 22.47
C LYS A 598 2.83 -9.92 21.86
N SER A 599 2.54 -10.08 20.57
CA SER A 599 2.46 -11.37 19.90
C SER A 599 3.31 -11.45 18.65
N VAL A 600 3.60 -12.69 18.26
CA VAL A 600 4.09 -13.06 16.94
C VAL A 600 3.25 -14.24 16.46
N ARG A 601 2.78 -14.17 15.22
CA ARG A 601 1.89 -15.17 14.62
C ARG A 601 2.45 -15.65 13.30
N TYR A 602 2.24 -16.92 13.02
CA TYR A 602 2.66 -17.55 11.78
C TYR A 602 1.44 -18.23 11.15
N ALA A 603 1.34 -18.13 9.83
CA ALA A 603 0.47 -18.95 9.02
C ALA A 603 1.37 -19.86 8.19
N PHE A 604 1.17 -21.17 8.23
CA PHE A 604 1.98 -22.16 7.52
C PHE A 604 1.17 -22.80 6.40
N THR A 605 1.74 -22.84 5.19
CA THR A 605 1.07 -23.42 4.01
C THR A 605 2.00 -24.39 3.31
N ALA A 606 1.57 -25.62 3.08
CA ALA A 606 2.34 -26.63 2.36
C ALA A 606 2.10 -26.51 0.84
N LYS A 607 3.17 -26.52 0.04
CA LYS A 607 3.13 -26.40 -1.42
C LYS A 607 4.02 -27.44 -2.13
N PRO A 608 3.64 -27.93 -3.34
CA PRO A 608 2.43 -27.60 -4.09
C PRO A 608 1.18 -28.24 -3.48
N GLU A 609 0.01 -27.61 -3.63
CA GLU A 609 -1.26 -28.20 -3.22
C GLU A 609 -1.62 -29.43 -4.09
N PRO A 610 -2.28 -30.46 -3.52
CA PRO A 610 -2.75 -30.60 -2.14
C PRO A 610 -1.69 -31.30 -1.26
N SER A 611 -0.76 -30.54 -0.70
CA SER A 611 0.16 -31.04 0.34
C SER A 611 -0.33 -30.51 1.68
N LYS A 612 -0.47 -31.37 2.69
CA LYS A 612 -0.73 -30.94 4.07
C LYS A 612 0.59 -30.81 4.84
N ILE A 613 0.58 -30.06 5.93
CA ILE A 613 1.72 -29.99 6.86
C ILE A 613 2.00 -31.39 7.43
N PRO A 614 3.24 -31.91 7.35
CA PRO A 614 3.58 -33.22 7.92
C PRO A 614 3.42 -33.23 9.45
N PRO A 615 2.89 -34.31 10.06
CA PRO A 615 2.76 -34.38 11.52
C PRO A 615 4.07 -34.16 12.30
N GLU A 616 5.20 -34.64 11.75
CA GLU A 616 6.54 -34.43 12.32
C GLU A 616 6.92 -32.94 12.43
N PHE A 617 6.40 -32.10 11.51
CA PHE A 617 6.66 -30.66 11.57
C PHE A 617 6.09 -30.04 12.84
N THR A 618 4.89 -30.44 13.26
CA THR A 618 4.23 -29.93 14.48
C THR A 618 5.02 -30.31 15.74
N GLU A 619 5.56 -31.53 15.80
CA GLU A 619 6.41 -31.98 16.92
C GLU A 619 7.72 -31.16 16.99
N LEU A 620 8.36 -30.94 15.85
CA LEU A 620 9.58 -30.15 15.76
C LEU A 620 9.33 -28.65 16.02
N LEU A 621 8.15 -28.15 15.68
CA LEU A 621 7.72 -26.78 15.97
C LEU A 621 7.57 -26.57 17.48
N ASP A 622 6.92 -27.49 18.19
CA ASP A 622 6.83 -27.45 19.66
C ASP A 622 8.22 -27.53 20.32
N LYS A 623 9.11 -28.37 19.77
CA LYS A 623 10.51 -28.41 20.22
C LYS A 623 11.23 -27.08 20.02
N ALA A 624 11.13 -26.47 18.84
CA ALA A 624 11.74 -25.18 18.52
C ALA A 624 11.24 -24.07 19.46
N TYR A 625 9.94 -24.07 19.76
CA TYR A 625 9.32 -23.16 20.73
C TYR A 625 9.87 -23.35 22.16
N LYS A 626 9.94 -24.59 22.66
CA LYS A 626 10.49 -24.90 23.99
C LYS A 626 11.97 -24.52 24.12
N GLU A 627 12.75 -24.75 23.07
CA GLU A 627 14.15 -24.35 22.99
C GLU A 627 14.29 -22.82 23.01
N ALA A 628 13.47 -22.09 22.24
CA ALA A 628 13.45 -20.63 22.24
C ALA A 628 13.14 -20.06 23.63
N ASN A 629 12.10 -20.54 24.32
CA ASN A 629 11.76 -20.11 25.68
C ASN A 629 12.88 -20.40 26.69
N SER A 630 13.55 -21.54 26.54
CA SER A 630 14.66 -21.92 27.42
C SER A 630 15.91 -21.07 27.18
N GLU A 631 16.22 -20.74 25.92
CA GLU A 631 17.32 -19.84 25.57
C GLU A 631 17.04 -18.42 26.04
N TYR A 632 15.85 -17.90 25.75
CA TYR A 632 15.39 -16.59 26.22
C TYR A 632 15.49 -16.45 27.74
N ALA A 633 15.03 -17.44 28.52
CA ALA A 633 15.12 -17.41 29.97
C ALA A 633 16.57 -17.33 30.48
N LYS A 634 17.52 -18.00 29.80
CA LYS A 634 18.95 -17.87 30.11
C LYS A 634 19.47 -16.45 29.82
N MET A 635 19.04 -15.84 28.72
CA MET A 635 19.41 -14.46 28.39
C MET A 635 18.87 -13.48 29.44
N VAL A 636 17.61 -13.62 29.83
CA VAL A 636 16.99 -12.76 30.85
C VAL A 636 17.72 -12.87 32.19
N LYS A 637 18.05 -14.08 32.62
CA LYS A 637 18.81 -14.32 33.86
C LYS A 637 20.19 -13.64 33.86
N ALA A 638 20.81 -13.49 32.68
CA ALA A 638 22.12 -12.86 32.56
C ALA A 638 22.11 -11.32 32.61
N LEU A 639 20.93 -10.68 32.51
CA LEU A 639 20.81 -9.22 32.49
C LEU A 639 20.92 -8.54 33.86
N ASP A 640 20.73 -9.30 34.94
CA ASP A 640 20.66 -8.81 36.34
C ASP A 640 19.70 -7.62 36.53
N ALA A 641 18.66 -7.54 35.69
CA ALA A 641 17.69 -6.44 35.66
C ALA A 641 16.26 -6.88 36.03
N ILE A 642 16.08 -8.18 36.30
CA ILE A 642 14.79 -8.81 36.56
C ILE A 642 14.87 -9.55 37.89
N PRO A 643 13.92 -9.35 38.83
CA PRO A 643 13.94 -10.02 40.12
C PRO A 643 14.02 -11.55 40.00
N GLU A 644 14.76 -12.22 40.88
CA GLU A 644 14.89 -13.69 40.88
C GLU A 644 13.55 -14.43 41.07
N SER A 645 12.54 -13.75 41.64
CA SER A 645 11.18 -14.27 41.78
C SER A 645 10.44 -14.44 40.44
N GLU A 646 10.94 -13.84 39.36
CA GLU A 646 10.36 -13.94 38.04
C GLU A 646 10.82 -15.19 37.28
N ASN A 647 9.85 -15.94 36.74
CA ASN A 647 10.14 -17.09 35.87
C ASN A 647 9.96 -16.74 34.39
N ALA A 648 11.02 -16.24 33.77
CA ALA A 648 11.03 -15.86 32.35
C ALA A 648 10.66 -16.99 31.38
N LYS A 649 10.81 -18.26 31.82
CA LYS A 649 10.53 -19.44 31.01
C LYS A 649 9.04 -19.66 30.71
N GLY A 650 8.15 -19.13 31.57
CA GLY A 650 6.69 -19.25 31.44
C GLY A 650 5.99 -17.97 30.99
N TRP A 651 6.74 -16.92 30.63
CA TRP A 651 6.14 -15.64 30.22
C TRP A 651 5.40 -15.74 28.88
N PHE A 652 5.88 -16.58 27.98
CA PHE A 652 5.32 -16.75 26.65
C PHE A 652 4.51 -18.04 26.58
N GLN A 653 3.35 -17.97 25.97
CA GLN A 653 2.44 -19.10 25.75
C GLN A 653 2.21 -19.23 24.25
N ALA A 654 1.81 -20.41 23.79
CA ALA A 654 1.61 -20.69 22.36
C ALA A 654 0.35 -21.53 22.11
N GLY A 655 -0.33 -21.27 20.99
CA GLY A 655 -1.47 -22.04 20.53
C GLY A 655 -1.48 -22.27 19.01
N THR A 656 -2.03 -23.40 18.57
CA THR A 656 -2.22 -23.72 17.13
C THR A 656 -3.68 -23.97 16.79
N GLY A 657 -4.03 -23.76 15.53
CA GLY A 657 -5.37 -24.03 14.98
C GLY A 657 -5.37 -23.99 13.46
N ILE A 658 -6.47 -24.44 12.84
CA ILE A 658 -6.62 -24.36 11.36
C ILE A 658 -7.09 -22.98 10.89
N THR A 659 -7.53 -22.13 11.82
CA THR A 659 -7.79 -20.70 11.59
C THR A 659 -6.97 -19.86 12.57
N ALA A 660 -6.76 -18.59 12.25
CA ALA A 660 -6.03 -17.67 13.12
C ALA A 660 -6.71 -17.50 14.50
N ASP A 661 -8.04 -17.47 14.52
CA ASP A 661 -8.82 -17.37 15.77
C ASP A 661 -8.72 -18.60 16.65
N GLN A 662 -8.76 -19.79 16.03
CA GLN A 662 -8.56 -21.03 16.77
C GLN A 662 -7.19 -21.06 17.46
N ALA A 663 -6.13 -20.64 16.76
CA ALA A 663 -4.79 -20.54 17.34
C ALA A 663 -4.74 -19.54 18.50
N GLY A 664 -5.36 -18.36 18.35
CA GLY A 664 -5.45 -17.34 19.40
C GLY A 664 -6.22 -17.81 20.64
N ILE A 665 -7.28 -18.60 20.47
CA ILE A 665 -8.07 -19.16 21.57
C ILE A 665 -7.31 -20.29 22.25
N ALA A 666 -6.68 -21.18 21.49
CA ALA A 666 -5.84 -22.24 22.04
C ALA A 666 -4.71 -21.65 22.90
N LEU A 667 -4.10 -20.54 22.44
CA LEU A 667 -3.12 -19.76 23.18
C LEU A 667 -3.67 -19.23 24.51
N LYS A 668 -4.90 -18.70 24.53
CA LYS A 668 -5.54 -18.24 25.77
C LYS A 668 -5.81 -19.39 26.74
N MET A 669 -6.23 -20.54 26.23
CA MET A 669 -6.43 -21.74 27.03
C MET A 669 -5.10 -22.28 27.60
N ALA A 670 -3.98 -22.12 26.88
CA ALA A 670 -2.66 -22.44 27.40
C ALA A 670 -2.33 -21.66 28.69
N ARG A 671 -2.70 -20.36 28.76
CA ARG A 671 -2.52 -19.53 29.98
C ARG A 671 -3.27 -20.06 31.19
N ARG A 672 -4.40 -20.75 30.98
CA ARG A 672 -5.20 -21.35 32.06
C ARG A 672 -4.56 -22.65 32.56
N ARG A 673 -3.88 -23.41 31.70
CA ARG A 673 -3.21 -24.69 32.03
C ARG A 673 -1.99 -24.54 32.94
N ASP A 674 -1.27 -23.42 32.87
CA ASP A 674 -0.13 -23.13 33.76
C ASP A 674 -0.56 -22.86 35.21
N LYS A 675 -1.85 -22.58 35.44
CA LYS A 675 -2.50 -22.70 36.75
C LYS A 675 -2.94 -24.16 36.85
N LYS A 676 -2.43 -24.94 37.81
CA LYS A 676 -2.66 -26.39 37.95
C LYS A 676 -4.10 -26.73 38.34
N VAL A 677 -5.08 -26.29 37.56
CA VAL A 677 -6.45 -26.74 37.68
C VAL A 677 -6.47 -28.19 37.19
N ASN A 678 -6.43 -29.13 38.13
CA ASN A 678 -6.65 -30.55 37.90
C ASN A 678 -8.11 -30.76 37.49
N LEU A 679 -8.44 -30.46 36.23
CA LEU A 679 -9.69 -30.90 35.64
C LEU A 679 -9.62 -32.42 35.40
N PRO A 680 -10.70 -33.19 35.68
CA PRO A 680 -10.73 -34.62 35.41
C PRO A 680 -10.40 -34.90 33.94
N GLY A 681 -9.30 -35.62 33.69
CA GLY A 681 -8.82 -35.97 32.34
C GLY A 681 -7.65 -35.14 31.79
N MET A 682 -7.23 -34.06 32.46
CA MET A 682 -6.03 -33.31 32.07
C MET A 682 -4.78 -33.85 32.78
N ILE A 683 -3.79 -34.32 32.02
CA ILE A 683 -2.49 -34.73 32.55
C ILE A 683 -1.69 -33.45 32.92
N PRO A 684 -1.32 -33.26 34.21
CA PRO A 684 -0.41 -32.19 34.60
C PRO A 684 0.97 -32.52 34.04
N THR A 685 1.43 -31.76 33.04
CA THR A 685 2.80 -31.88 32.57
C THR A 685 3.69 -31.08 33.52
N LYS A 686 4.61 -31.77 34.20
CA LYS A 686 5.67 -31.16 35.01
C LYS A 686 6.70 -30.38 34.15
N ASP A 687 6.62 -30.53 32.84
CA ASP A 687 7.52 -29.91 31.86
C ASP A 687 6.93 -28.62 31.30
N LEU A 688 7.83 -27.77 30.81
CA LEU A 688 7.58 -26.53 30.04
C LEU A 688 6.22 -26.49 29.33
N PRO A 689 5.45 -25.37 29.42
CA PRO A 689 4.25 -25.23 28.61
C PRO A 689 4.65 -25.39 27.14
N GLY A 690 4.14 -26.44 26.50
CA GLY A 690 4.25 -26.65 25.07
C GLY A 690 3.17 -25.87 24.32
N ILE A 691 3.19 -25.98 23.00
CA ILE A 691 2.13 -25.45 22.14
C ILE A 691 0.82 -26.19 22.43
N VAL A 692 -0.28 -25.45 22.64
CA VAL A 692 -1.62 -26.03 22.83
C VAL A 692 -2.39 -26.01 21.51
N ASP A 693 -2.88 -27.18 21.10
CA ASP A 693 -3.71 -27.27 19.88
C ASP A 693 -5.19 -26.93 20.14
N PHE A 694 -5.86 -26.33 19.16
CA PHE A 694 -7.26 -25.97 19.28
C PHE A 694 -8.18 -27.18 19.48
N GLU A 695 -7.92 -28.33 18.86
CA GLU A 695 -8.78 -29.52 19.06
C GLU A 695 -8.72 -29.99 20.52
N TYR A 696 -7.60 -29.77 21.21
CA TYR A 696 -7.50 -29.96 22.65
C TYR A 696 -8.24 -28.87 23.44
N ALA A 697 -8.07 -27.60 23.05
CA ALA A 697 -8.74 -26.46 23.69
C ALA A 697 -10.27 -26.46 23.51
N LYS A 698 -10.78 -27.11 22.45
CA LYS A 698 -12.19 -27.11 22.04
C LYS A 698 -13.13 -27.55 23.17
N GLN A 699 -12.73 -28.52 23.99
CA GLN A 699 -13.56 -28.99 25.10
C GLN A 699 -13.69 -27.94 26.22
N LEU A 700 -12.64 -27.16 26.47
CA LEU A 700 -12.67 -26.07 27.44
C LEU A 700 -13.54 -24.93 26.92
N VAL A 701 -13.39 -24.56 25.65
CA VAL A 701 -14.22 -23.53 25.00
C VAL A 701 -15.70 -23.93 25.04
N LYS A 702 -16.02 -25.20 24.74
CA LYS A 702 -17.40 -25.68 24.82
C LYS A 702 -17.99 -25.52 26.22
N ARG A 703 -17.22 -25.86 27.26
CA ARG A 703 -17.65 -25.66 28.64
C ARG A 703 -17.85 -24.18 28.96
N ASP A 704 -16.92 -23.32 28.54
CA ASP A 704 -17.04 -21.88 28.75
C ASP A 704 -18.34 -21.35 28.11
N LEU A 705 -18.70 -21.81 26.90
CA LEU A 705 -19.96 -21.47 26.22
C LEU A 705 -21.20 -21.97 26.98
N GLU A 706 -21.18 -23.22 27.43
CA GLU A 706 -22.27 -23.80 28.25
C GLU A 706 -22.47 -23.01 29.56
N ASP A 707 -21.37 -22.66 30.24
CA ASP A 707 -21.38 -21.87 31.46
C ASP A 707 -21.90 -20.43 31.22
N ILE A 708 -21.44 -19.78 30.14
CA ILE A 708 -21.90 -18.43 29.74
C ILE A 708 -23.42 -18.45 29.53
N ASN A 709 -23.92 -19.42 28.76
CA ASN A 709 -25.34 -19.55 28.45
C ASN A 709 -26.16 -19.81 29.71
N SER A 710 -25.70 -20.73 30.56
CA SER A 710 -26.38 -21.05 31.83
C SER A 710 -26.47 -19.83 32.75
N ILE A 711 -25.36 -19.10 32.92
CA ILE A 711 -25.32 -17.93 33.80
C ILE A 711 -26.16 -16.78 33.23
N ALA A 712 -26.15 -16.56 31.91
CA ALA A 712 -27.00 -15.56 31.25
C ALA A 712 -28.50 -15.81 31.47
N GLN A 713 -28.93 -17.08 31.49
CA GLN A 713 -30.32 -17.43 31.82
C GLN A 713 -30.65 -17.16 33.30
N ASP A 714 -29.72 -17.41 34.22
CA ASP A 714 -29.91 -17.11 35.64
C ASP A 714 -30.12 -15.61 35.90
N PHE A 715 -29.45 -14.75 35.13
CA PHE A 715 -29.65 -13.29 35.22
C PHE A 715 -31.09 -12.86 34.87
N LYS A 716 -31.83 -13.64 34.07
CA LYS A 716 -33.24 -13.34 33.71
C LYS A 716 -34.18 -13.48 34.88
N ASN A 717 -33.80 -14.18 35.95
CA ASN A 717 -34.62 -14.28 37.14
C ASN A 717 -34.85 -12.88 37.73
N PRO A 718 -36.10 -12.37 37.80
CA PRO A 718 -36.38 -11.03 38.34
C PRO A 718 -35.99 -10.87 39.81
N SER A 719 -35.78 -11.97 40.53
CA SER A 719 -35.31 -11.99 41.91
C SER A 719 -33.77 -11.97 42.02
N HIS A 720 -33.04 -12.09 40.92
CA HIS A 720 -31.58 -11.98 40.91
C HIS A 720 -31.17 -10.56 41.33
N PRO A 721 -30.29 -10.38 42.34
CA PRO A 721 -29.98 -9.05 42.89
C PRO A 721 -29.47 -8.04 41.86
N LEU A 722 -28.70 -8.51 40.86
CA LEU A 722 -28.20 -7.64 39.79
C LEU A 722 -29.30 -7.15 38.85
N ASN A 723 -30.25 -8.02 38.49
CA ASN A 723 -31.38 -7.65 37.62
C ASN A 723 -32.30 -6.66 38.33
N LYS A 724 -32.63 -6.94 39.59
CA LYS A 724 -33.41 -6.02 40.44
C LYS A 724 -32.76 -4.63 40.58
N ALA A 725 -31.43 -4.58 40.57
CA ALA A 725 -30.66 -3.34 40.66
C ALA A 725 -30.39 -2.66 39.30
N GLY A 726 -30.85 -3.22 38.18
CA GLY A 726 -30.60 -2.69 36.84
C GLY A 726 -29.14 -2.80 36.40
N LEU A 727 -28.38 -3.75 36.96
CA LEU A 727 -26.97 -4.00 36.62
C LEU A 727 -26.80 -5.13 35.60
N THR A 728 -27.90 -5.52 34.95
CA THR A 728 -27.94 -6.40 33.80
C THR A 728 -28.70 -5.71 32.68
N GLU A 729 -28.32 -5.97 31.45
CA GLU A 729 -28.91 -5.34 30.26
C GLU A 729 -29.35 -6.39 29.25
N GLU A 730 -30.49 -6.14 28.60
CA GLU A 730 -31.00 -6.98 27.52
C GLU A 730 -30.18 -6.77 26.25
N ILE A 731 -29.79 -7.87 25.61
CA ILE A 731 -29.08 -7.85 24.34
C ILE A 731 -30.11 -7.65 23.23
N GLU A 732 -30.02 -6.50 22.55
CA GLU A 732 -30.89 -6.11 21.45
C GLU A 732 -31.06 -7.25 20.43
N GLY A 733 -32.33 -7.56 20.10
CA GLY A 733 -32.68 -8.61 19.14
C GLY A 733 -32.72 -10.03 19.74
N THR A 734 -32.44 -10.20 21.04
CA THR A 734 -32.45 -11.49 21.72
C THR A 734 -33.24 -11.41 23.03
N ASP A 735 -33.53 -12.57 23.63
CA ASP A 735 -34.13 -12.64 24.97
C ASP A 735 -33.08 -12.81 26.08
N SER A 736 -31.79 -12.64 25.77
CA SER A 736 -30.67 -12.91 26.69
C SER A 736 -30.24 -11.64 27.42
N LEU A 737 -29.87 -11.79 28.70
CA LEU A 737 -29.30 -10.71 29.50
C LEU A 737 -27.78 -10.85 29.61
N THR A 738 -27.08 -9.72 29.67
CA THR A 738 -25.66 -9.65 30.01
C THR A 738 -25.41 -8.69 31.17
N LEU A 739 -24.18 -8.65 31.67
CA LEU A 739 -23.79 -7.74 32.74
C LEU A 739 -23.64 -6.31 32.20
N ASP A 740 -23.94 -5.33 33.06
CA ASP A 740 -23.57 -3.94 32.76
C ASP A 740 -22.04 -3.78 32.60
N THR A 741 -21.64 -2.83 31.77
CA THR A 741 -20.22 -2.53 31.48
C THR A 741 -19.41 -2.25 32.77
N SER A 742 -20.03 -1.64 33.78
CA SER A 742 -19.38 -1.40 35.07
C SER A 742 -19.01 -2.67 35.83
N LEU A 743 -19.81 -3.73 35.71
CA LEU A 743 -19.53 -5.02 36.33
C LEU A 743 -18.41 -5.75 35.59
N PHE A 744 -18.36 -5.69 34.26
CA PHE A 744 -17.21 -6.19 33.49
C PHE A 744 -15.91 -5.50 33.90
N GLU A 745 -15.94 -4.19 34.13
CA GLU A 745 -14.79 -3.46 34.65
C GLU A 745 -14.37 -3.93 36.06
N ILE A 746 -15.32 -4.27 36.94
CA ILE A 746 -15.02 -4.86 38.25
C ILE A 746 -14.35 -6.21 38.09
N VAL A 747 -14.92 -7.12 37.27
CA VAL A 747 -14.39 -8.48 37.04
C VAL A 747 -12.98 -8.43 36.46
N ARG A 748 -12.76 -7.62 35.41
CA ARG A 748 -11.47 -7.48 34.74
C ARG A 748 -10.37 -6.90 35.64
N LYS A 749 -10.76 -6.14 36.67
CA LYS A 749 -9.85 -5.43 37.59
C LYS A 749 -9.73 -6.09 38.96
N VAL A 750 -10.29 -7.29 39.18
CA VAL A 750 -10.07 -7.99 40.45
C VAL A 750 -8.57 -8.24 40.63
N PRO A 751 -7.95 -7.66 41.67
CA PRO A 751 -6.53 -7.86 41.89
C PRO A 751 -6.26 -9.31 42.27
N LYS A 752 -5.11 -9.83 41.82
CA LYS A 752 -4.62 -11.12 42.32
C LYS A 752 -4.37 -10.98 43.83
N PRO A 753 -4.92 -11.86 44.67
CA PRO A 753 -4.61 -11.87 46.10
C PRO A 753 -3.09 -12.04 46.34
N SER A 754 -2.54 -11.38 47.37
CA SER A 754 -1.15 -11.60 47.78
C SER A 754 -0.95 -13.03 48.28
N GLU A 755 0.25 -13.58 48.09
CA GLU A 755 0.60 -14.94 48.53
C GLU A 755 0.33 -15.13 50.03
N ASP A 756 0.70 -14.15 50.86
CA ASP A 756 0.42 -14.16 52.30
C ASP A 756 -1.08 -14.29 52.60
N ASN A 757 -1.94 -13.59 51.85
CA ASN A 757 -3.38 -13.66 52.04
C ASN A 757 -3.93 -15.04 51.64
N VAL A 758 -3.39 -15.64 50.56
CA VAL A 758 -3.76 -16.99 50.13
C VAL A 758 -3.36 -18.00 51.20
N ILE A 759 -2.11 -17.96 51.67
CA ILE A 759 -1.60 -18.85 52.72
C ILE A 759 -2.38 -18.69 54.03
N ALA A 760 -2.67 -17.45 54.44
CA ALA A 760 -3.49 -17.20 55.63
C ALA A 760 -4.91 -17.77 55.50
N THR A 761 -5.50 -17.68 54.30
CA THR A 761 -6.81 -18.26 54.00
C THR A 761 -6.76 -19.79 54.05
N MET A 762 -5.75 -20.43 53.46
CA MET A 762 -5.56 -21.87 53.55
C MET A 762 -5.49 -22.34 55.01
N LYS A 763 -4.62 -21.72 55.83
CA LYS A 763 -4.48 -22.05 57.27
C LYS A 763 -5.79 -21.89 58.05
N LYS A 764 -6.59 -20.86 57.73
CA LYS A 764 -7.90 -20.66 58.36
C LYS A 764 -8.84 -21.84 58.08
N TYR A 765 -8.78 -22.43 56.90
CA TYR A 765 -9.64 -23.54 56.48
C TYR A 765 -9.06 -24.93 56.82
N GLU A 766 -7.75 -25.05 57.00
CA GLU A 766 -7.11 -26.25 57.56
C GLU A 766 -7.63 -26.61 58.97
N SER A 767 -8.04 -25.60 59.74
CA SER A 767 -8.58 -25.80 61.10
C SER A 767 -10.00 -26.38 61.15
N LYS A 768 -10.69 -26.54 60.01
CA LYS A 768 -12.07 -27.04 59.93
C LYS A 768 -12.12 -28.48 59.39
N PRO A 769 -12.76 -29.44 60.10
CA PRO A 769 -12.89 -30.81 59.63
C PRO A 769 -13.52 -30.88 58.22
N GLY A 770 -12.86 -31.57 57.28
CA GLY A 770 -13.35 -31.77 55.91
C GLY A 770 -13.22 -30.56 54.96
N SER A 771 -12.50 -29.50 55.35
CA SER A 771 -12.48 -28.21 54.63
C SER A 771 -11.12 -27.79 54.07
N ASN A 772 -10.17 -28.72 53.89
CA ASN A 772 -8.84 -28.36 53.39
C ASN A 772 -8.92 -27.74 51.99
N MET A 773 -8.49 -26.48 51.90
CA MET A 773 -8.48 -25.69 50.68
C MET A 773 -7.06 -25.65 50.12
N ASN A 774 -6.89 -25.98 48.85
CA ASN A 774 -5.60 -25.81 48.17
C ASN A 774 -5.36 -24.33 47.81
N TYR A 775 -4.14 -24.00 47.38
CA TYR A 775 -3.74 -22.62 47.05
C TYR A 775 -4.67 -21.98 46.01
N GLU A 776 -5.03 -22.71 44.96
CA GLU A 776 -5.87 -22.19 43.87
C GLU A 776 -7.30 -21.93 44.34
N GLN A 777 -7.87 -22.84 45.13
CA GLN A 777 -9.19 -22.67 45.73
C GLN A 777 -9.21 -21.47 46.68
N ALA A 778 -8.14 -21.24 47.44
CA ALA A 778 -8.01 -20.09 48.34
C ALA A 778 -7.83 -18.77 47.60
N GLU A 779 -6.99 -18.74 46.56
CA GLU A 779 -6.87 -17.58 45.68
C GLU A 779 -8.22 -17.23 45.04
N TYR A 780 -8.90 -18.25 44.53
CA TYR A 780 -10.18 -18.10 43.86
C TYR A 780 -11.29 -17.61 44.81
N TYR A 781 -11.40 -18.18 46.00
CA TYR A 781 -12.30 -17.71 47.06
C TYR A 781 -12.08 -16.22 47.40
N LEU A 782 -10.82 -15.79 47.54
CA LEU A 782 -10.49 -14.39 47.81
C LEU A 782 -10.90 -13.46 46.66
N LYS A 783 -10.78 -13.90 45.40
CA LYS A 783 -11.30 -13.14 44.26
C LYS A 783 -12.82 -12.96 44.34
N VAL A 784 -13.56 -14.03 44.65
CA VAL A 784 -15.02 -13.96 44.84
C VAL A 784 -15.38 -12.97 45.96
N LYS A 785 -14.68 -13.01 47.10
CA LYS A 785 -14.88 -12.03 48.18
C LYS A 785 -14.57 -10.59 47.75
N ASN A 786 -13.54 -10.39 46.93
CA ASN A 786 -13.22 -9.08 46.38
C ASN A 786 -14.30 -8.58 45.41
N ILE A 787 -14.89 -9.46 44.59
CA ILE A 787 -16.05 -9.14 43.74
C ILE A 787 -17.24 -8.70 44.60
N GLN A 788 -17.63 -9.50 45.59
CA GLN A 788 -18.74 -9.18 46.51
C GLN A 788 -18.55 -7.80 47.14
N LYS A 789 -17.34 -7.56 47.67
CA LYS A 789 -16.98 -6.28 48.29
C LYS A 789 -17.11 -5.12 47.30
N GLN A 790 -16.51 -5.23 46.12
CA GLN A 790 -16.52 -4.16 45.13
C GLN A 790 -17.92 -3.85 44.60
N ILE A 791 -18.74 -4.87 44.35
CA ILE A 791 -20.12 -4.67 43.87
C ILE A 791 -20.96 -3.99 44.96
N LYS A 792 -20.83 -4.43 46.22
CA LYS A 792 -21.49 -3.78 47.35
C LYS A 792 -21.05 -2.32 47.52
N GLU A 793 -19.76 -2.04 47.48
CA GLU A 793 -19.22 -0.68 47.65
C GLU A 793 -19.60 0.26 46.50
N LYS A 794 -19.56 -0.23 45.26
CA LYS A 794 -19.78 0.59 44.05
C LYS A 794 -21.25 0.75 43.68
N HIS A 795 -22.06 -0.28 43.91
CA HIS A 795 -23.44 -0.34 43.43
C HIS A 795 -24.46 -0.59 44.56
N GLY A 796 -24.03 -0.81 45.80
CA GLY A 796 -24.95 -1.07 46.92
C GLY A 796 -25.62 -2.44 46.88
N VAL A 797 -25.19 -3.33 45.98
CA VAL A 797 -25.79 -4.66 45.80
C VAL A 797 -25.01 -5.71 46.58
N GLU A 798 -25.70 -6.40 47.48
CA GLU A 798 -25.14 -7.57 48.16
C GLU A 798 -25.37 -8.82 47.33
N LEU A 799 -24.29 -9.52 47.01
CA LEU A 799 -24.32 -10.83 46.38
C LEU A 799 -23.96 -11.88 47.40
N ASP A 800 -24.60 -13.05 47.35
CA ASP A 800 -24.07 -14.23 48.02
C ASP A 800 -22.83 -14.77 47.28
N GLU A 801 -22.20 -15.81 47.85
CA GLU A 801 -20.99 -16.40 47.27
C GLU A 801 -21.28 -17.05 45.90
N SER A 802 -22.44 -17.70 45.81
CA SER A 802 -23.15 -18.18 44.61
C SER A 802 -23.11 -17.23 43.42
N GLN A 803 -23.64 -16.04 43.67
CA GLN A 803 -23.88 -15.03 42.66
C GLN A 803 -22.59 -14.31 42.27
N ALA A 804 -21.72 -14.00 43.24
CA ALA A 804 -20.43 -13.38 42.93
C ALA A 804 -19.50 -14.31 42.15
N GLN A 805 -19.60 -15.61 42.43
CA GLN A 805 -18.97 -16.67 41.67
C GLN A 805 -19.46 -16.69 40.21
N GLN A 806 -20.77 -16.64 39.99
CA GLN A 806 -21.35 -16.56 38.64
C GLN A 806 -20.85 -15.32 37.87
N VAL A 807 -20.83 -14.15 38.52
CA VAL A 807 -20.32 -12.91 37.89
C VAL A 807 -18.85 -13.04 37.49
N LEU A 808 -18.01 -13.59 38.37
CA LEU A 808 -16.59 -13.81 38.10
C LEU A 808 -16.40 -14.78 36.91
N ASN A 809 -17.09 -15.92 36.94
CA ASN A 809 -17.01 -16.94 35.89
C ASN A 809 -17.51 -16.42 34.54
N TYR A 810 -18.66 -15.75 34.52
CA TYR A 810 -19.23 -15.18 33.31
C TYR A 810 -18.23 -14.22 32.63
N GLY A 811 -17.63 -13.31 33.40
CA GLY A 811 -16.60 -12.41 32.88
C GLY A 811 -15.32 -13.14 32.44
N GLU A 812 -14.74 -14.00 33.28
CA GLU A 812 -13.49 -14.72 32.94
C GLU A 812 -13.67 -15.64 31.71
N ASN A 813 -14.86 -16.21 31.50
CA ASN A 813 -15.19 -17.03 30.33
C ASN A 813 -15.32 -16.16 29.07
N LEU A 814 -16.07 -15.05 29.12
CA LEU A 814 -16.16 -14.12 28.00
C LEU A 814 -14.79 -13.53 27.60
N ASP A 815 -13.97 -13.10 28.57
CA ASP A 815 -12.63 -12.57 28.29
C ASP A 815 -11.71 -13.62 27.64
N SER A 816 -11.87 -14.89 27.99
CA SER A 816 -11.11 -15.99 27.38
C SER A 816 -11.46 -16.23 25.91
N LEU A 817 -12.64 -15.76 25.47
CA LEU A 817 -13.12 -15.89 24.10
C LEU A 817 -12.86 -14.64 23.25
N THR A 818 -12.38 -13.52 23.82
CA THR A 818 -12.09 -12.32 23.00
C THR A 818 -11.02 -12.64 21.94
N PRO A 819 -11.19 -12.26 20.67
CA PRO A 819 -10.21 -12.63 19.67
C PRO A 819 -9.01 -11.67 19.70
N GLY A 820 -7.91 -12.07 19.06
CA GLY A 820 -6.74 -11.20 18.94
C GLY A 820 -6.98 -10.08 17.92
N LEU A 821 -6.53 -8.85 18.22
CA LEU A 821 -6.58 -7.73 17.29
C LEU A 821 -5.61 -7.94 16.12
N TRP A 822 -6.01 -7.47 14.94
CA TRP A 822 -5.25 -7.51 13.69
C TRP A 822 -4.98 -6.09 13.20
N THR A 823 -3.77 -5.60 13.42
CA THR A 823 -3.36 -4.25 12.98
C THR A 823 -2.11 -4.34 12.11
N ALA A 824 -2.19 -3.85 10.87
CA ALA A 824 -1.07 -3.90 9.94
C ALA A 824 0.11 -3.06 10.44
N LYS A 825 -0.18 -1.83 10.86
CA LYS A 825 0.81 -0.88 11.36
C LYS A 825 0.92 -0.93 12.87
N ARG A 826 2.16 -1.07 13.35
CA ARG A 826 2.50 -0.92 14.77
C ARG A 826 2.74 0.56 15.05
N GLU A 827 1.94 1.16 15.93
CA GLU A 827 2.13 2.55 16.34
C GLU A 827 2.66 2.62 17.77
N PHE A 828 3.68 3.45 18.03
CA PHE A 828 4.18 3.69 19.39
C PHE A 828 3.77 5.10 19.83
N ALA A 829 2.83 5.17 20.77
CA ALA A 829 2.43 6.41 21.42
C ALA A 829 3.42 6.72 22.55
N SER A 830 4.34 7.66 22.30
CA SER A 830 5.37 8.07 23.27
C SER A 830 5.59 9.58 23.25
N LEU A 831 5.90 10.14 24.42
CA LEU A 831 6.22 11.55 24.64
C LEU A 831 7.72 11.86 24.57
N ASP A 832 8.57 10.92 24.14
CA ASP A 832 10.03 11.12 24.15
C ASP A 832 10.49 12.31 23.30
N LYS A 833 9.75 12.60 22.22
CA LYS A 833 10.01 13.74 21.31
C LYS A 833 9.35 15.04 21.77
N ALA A 834 8.62 15.03 22.89
CA ALA A 834 7.86 16.17 23.40
C ALA A 834 8.73 17.17 24.18
N SER A 835 9.67 17.82 23.48
CA SER A 835 10.63 18.77 24.05
C SER A 835 9.98 20.01 24.68
N HIS A 836 8.78 20.38 24.23
CA HIS A 836 8.01 21.52 24.73
C HIS A 836 6.94 21.11 25.76
N GLY A 837 7.04 19.91 26.32
CA GLY A 837 5.95 19.28 27.07
C GLY A 837 4.98 18.57 26.13
N GLY A 838 3.97 17.91 26.69
CA GLY A 838 3.02 17.11 25.92
C GLY A 838 1.81 16.69 26.73
N MET A 839 0.94 15.91 26.12
CA MET A 839 -0.27 15.40 26.76
C MET A 839 -0.45 13.92 26.43
N SER A 840 -0.89 13.13 27.40
CA SER A 840 -1.44 11.79 27.18
C SER A 840 -2.96 11.79 27.37
N GLY A 841 -3.63 10.88 26.66
CA GLY A 841 -5.04 10.55 26.82
C GLY A 841 -5.23 9.04 26.77
N ASP A 842 -5.64 8.42 27.87
CA ASP A 842 -5.95 6.98 27.97
C ASP A 842 -7.47 6.74 27.84
N VAL A 843 -7.86 5.92 26.86
CA VAL A 843 -9.27 5.55 26.60
C VAL A 843 -9.74 4.51 27.60
N THR A 844 -10.75 4.87 28.40
CA THR A 844 -11.27 3.98 29.43
C THR A 844 -12.28 2.96 28.89
N GLY A 845 -12.36 1.79 29.54
CA GLY A 845 -13.47 0.84 29.32
C GLY A 845 -13.35 -0.10 28.12
N MET A 846 -12.32 0.01 27.26
CA MET A 846 -12.23 -0.80 26.03
C MET A 846 -12.30 -2.32 26.28
N GLY A 847 -11.63 -2.81 27.33
CA GLY A 847 -11.66 -4.24 27.64
C GLY A 847 -13.02 -4.75 28.11
N ALA A 848 -13.76 -3.96 28.89
CA ALA A 848 -15.13 -4.30 29.28
C ALA A 848 -16.08 -4.27 28.09
N GLN A 849 -15.91 -3.32 27.17
CA GLN A 849 -16.67 -3.27 25.92
C GLN A 849 -16.41 -4.50 25.03
N ASN A 850 -15.17 -5.00 24.97
CA ASN A 850 -14.87 -6.25 24.26
C ASN A 850 -15.60 -7.46 24.87
N MET A 851 -15.60 -7.61 26.20
CA MET A 851 -16.32 -8.70 26.88
C MET A 851 -17.83 -8.60 26.65
N LYS A 852 -18.37 -7.39 26.72
CA LYS A 852 -19.78 -7.11 26.42
C LYS A 852 -20.11 -7.43 24.96
N GLN A 853 -19.23 -7.10 24.01
CA GLN A 853 -19.43 -7.43 22.61
C GLN A 853 -19.45 -8.95 22.41
N VAL A 854 -18.52 -9.71 22.99
CA VAL A 854 -18.55 -11.18 22.95
C VAL A 854 -19.87 -11.73 23.49
N ALA A 855 -20.39 -11.18 24.58
CA ALA A 855 -21.69 -11.61 25.11
C ALA A 855 -22.84 -11.36 24.10
N LYS A 856 -22.83 -10.21 23.42
CA LYS A 856 -23.78 -9.89 22.35
C LYS A 856 -23.65 -10.84 21.16
N ASP A 857 -22.43 -11.12 20.73
CA ASP A 857 -22.17 -11.98 19.57
C ASP A 857 -22.67 -13.41 19.83
N LEU A 858 -22.37 -13.95 21.01
CA LEU A 858 -22.84 -15.27 21.42
C LEU A 858 -24.37 -15.34 21.50
N ALA A 859 -25.02 -14.34 22.11
CA ALA A 859 -26.48 -14.30 22.18
C ALA A 859 -27.13 -14.20 20.79
N ASN A 860 -26.59 -13.38 19.91
CA ASN A 860 -27.07 -13.23 18.53
C ASN A 860 -26.81 -14.46 17.65
N SER A 861 -25.86 -15.31 18.02
CA SER A 861 -25.61 -16.62 17.41
C SER A 861 -26.51 -17.74 17.97
N ASN A 862 -27.71 -17.40 18.46
CA ASN A 862 -28.64 -18.30 19.14
C ASN A 862 -28.01 -19.05 20.33
N ASN A 863 -27.08 -18.41 21.05
CA ASN A 863 -26.37 -19.02 22.18
C ASN A 863 -25.67 -20.34 21.79
N THR A 864 -25.01 -20.39 20.63
CA THR A 864 -24.33 -21.61 20.17
C THR A 864 -23.35 -22.17 21.21
N THR A 865 -23.28 -23.49 21.28
CA THR A 865 -22.28 -24.22 22.08
C THR A 865 -21.24 -24.91 21.21
N ASP A 866 -21.29 -24.72 19.88
CA ASP A 866 -20.20 -25.17 19.01
C ASP A 866 -19.07 -24.12 19.04
N PRO A 867 -17.88 -24.47 19.54
CA PRO A 867 -16.74 -23.57 19.55
C PRO A 867 -16.42 -22.96 18.18
N ARG A 868 -16.63 -23.65 17.07
CA ARG A 868 -16.27 -23.11 15.75
C ARG A 868 -17.24 -22.02 15.31
N GLU A 869 -18.54 -22.24 15.50
CA GLU A 869 -19.58 -21.26 15.18
C GLU A 869 -19.45 -20.02 16.07
N ALA A 870 -19.20 -20.21 17.37
CA ALA A 870 -18.98 -19.12 18.32
C ALA A 870 -17.82 -18.20 17.88
N LEU A 871 -16.70 -18.77 17.43
CA LEU A 871 -15.54 -17.97 17.03
C LEU A 871 -15.79 -17.13 15.77
N VAL A 872 -16.60 -17.63 14.82
CA VAL A 872 -17.00 -16.85 13.64
C VAL A 872 -17.81 -15.63 14.08
N ALA A 873 -18.84 -15.84 14.92
CA ALA A 873 -19.68 -14.75 15.41
C ALA A 873 -18.88 -13.71 16.20
N ILE A 874 -17.96 -14.16 17.06
CA ILE A 874 -17.10 -13.30 17.87
C ILE A 874 -16.12 -12.50 17.02
N ARG A 875 -15.56 -13.09 15.95
CA ARG A 875 -14.66 -12.37 15.04
C ARG A 875 -15.39 -11.23 14.32
N GLU A 876 -16.60 -11.48 13.82
CA GLU A 876 -17.43 -10.43 13.21
C GLU A 876 -17.76 -9.30 14.20
N GLY A 877 -18.04 -9.65 15.46
CA GLY A 877 -18.27 -8.66 16.52
C GLY A 877 -17.02 -7.87 16.89
N GLU A 878 -15.84 -8.50 16.88
CA GLU A 878 -14.58 -7.80 17.11
C GLU A 878 -14.30 -6.75 16.02
N GLU A 879 -14.55 -7.06 14.74
CA GLU A 879 -14.36 -6.08 13.66
C GLU A 879 -15.25 -4.85 13.86
N LYS A 880 -16.50 -5.05 14.31
CA LYS A 880 -17.45 -3.97 14.61
C LYS A 880 -16.96 -3.09 15.77
N ILE A 881 -16.58 -3.69 16.91
CA ILE A 881 -16.14 -2.91 18.08
C ILE A 881 -14.79 -2.22 17.83
N THR A 882 -13.90 -2.83 17.04
CA THR A 882 -12.67 -2.19 16.58
C THR A 882 -12.97 -0.95 15.73
N GLY A 883 -14.02 -0.99 14.90
CA GLY A 883 -14.55 0.21 14.21
C GLY A 883 -14.94 1.32 15.18
N VAL A 884 -15.72 1.00 16.21
CA VAL A 884 -16.13 1.96 17.26
C VAL A 884 -14.92 2.57 17.96
N PHE A 885 -13.89 1.77 18.28
CA PHE A 885 -12.68 2.31 18.92
C PHE A 885 -11.84 3.19 17.99
N LYS A 886 -11.82 2.89 16.68
CA LYS A 886 -11.20 3.79 15.70
C LYS A 886 -11.93 5.13 15.65
N ASP A 887 -13.24 5.13 15.74
CA ASP A 887 -14.03 6.37 15.80
C ASP A 887 -13.76 7.16 17.08
N VAL A 888 -13.64 6.49 18.24
CA VAL A 888 -13.24 7.15 19.51
C VAL A 888 -11.86 7.80 19.41
N LYS A 889 -10.88 7.13 18.81
CA LYS A 889 -9.54 7.69 18.57
C LYS A 889 -9.58 8.89 17.64
N LYS A 890 -10.34 8.76 16.55
CA LYS A 890 -10.54 9.85 15.59
C LYS A 890 -11.21 11.05 16.26
N ASP A 891 -12.19 10.82 17.13
CA ASP A 891 -12.84 11.88 17.89
C ASP A 891 -11.86 12.59 18.84
N PHE A 892 -10.97 11.83 19.50
CA PHE A 892 -9.87 12.40 20.30
C PHE A 892 -8.96 13.29 19.44
N GLU A 893 -8.45 12.76 18.32
CA GLU A 893 -7.55 13.48 17.42
C GLU A 893 -8.20 14.75 16.87
N GLN A 894 -9.44 14.67 16.39
CA GLN A 894 -10.19 15.82 15.87
C GLN A 894 -10.47 16.87 16.95
N THR A 895 -10.75 16.44 18.18
CA THR A 895 -11.01 17.35 19.30
C THR A 895 -9.75 18.13 19.66
N VAL A 896 -8.61 17.46 19.78
CA VAL A 896 -7.30 18.09 20.04
C VAL A 896 -6.91 18.99 18.87
N GLU A 897 -7.03 18.49 17.64
CA GLU A 897 -6.68 19.21 16.43
C GLU A 897 -7.44 20.53 16.31
N ARG A 898 -8.75 20.50 16.50
CA ARG A 898 -9.59 21.69 16.44
C ARG A 898 -9.12 22.75 17.43
N ILE A 899 -8.89 22.37 18.70
CA ILE A 899 -8.46 23.30 19.75
C ILE A 899 -7.08 23.89 19.47
N LEU A 900 -6.10 23.07 19.08
CA LEU A 900 -4.74 23.55 18.83
C LEU A 900 -4.63 24.38 17.55
N ARG A 901 -5.41 24.06 16.50
CA ARG A 901 -5.48 24.89 15.28
C ARG A 901 -6.14 26.24 15.52
N GLU A 902 -7.26 26.29 16.23
CA GLU A 902 -7.92 27.56 16.63
C GLU A 902 -6.94 28.48 17.37
N ARG A 903 -6.02 27.88 18.14
CA ARG A 903 -4.99 28.57 18.93
C ARG A 903 -3.65 28.75 18.22
N LYS A 904 -3.53 28.29 16.97
CA LYS A 904 -2.31 28.39 16.13
C LYS A 904 -1.08 27.74 16.77
N ILE A 905 -1.27 26.60 17.41
CA ILE A 905 -0.20 25.78 18.00
C ILE A 905 0.04 24.60 17.05
N PRO A 906 1.20 24.50 16.39
CA PRO A 906 1.56 23.31 15.62
C PRO A 906 1.76 22.10 16.56
N PHE A 907 1.39 20.91 16.11
CA PHE A 907 1.42 19.71 16.94
C PHE A 907 1.46 18.43 16.10
N GLN A 908 1.76 17.31 16.77
CA GLN A 908 1.63 15.96 16.24
C GLN A 908 0.79 15.12 17.22
N THR A 909 -0.12 14.31 16.70
CA THR A 909 -0.91 13.33 17.48
C THR A 909 -0.54 11.91 17.06
N LYS A 910 -0.54 10.98 18.02
CA LYS A 910 -0.40 9.54 17.76
C LYS A 910 -1.25 8.74 18.73
N CYS A 911 -1.96 7.73 18.26
CA CYS A 911 -2.78 6.84 19.09
C CYS A 911 -2.41 5.37 18.86
N SER A 912 -2.11 4.64 19.93
CA SER A 912 -1.80 3.21 19.91
C SER A 912 -2.58 2.48 20.99
N GLY A 913 -3.36 1.45 20.62
CA GLY A 913 -4.19 0.75 21.61
C GLY A 913 -5.21 1.69 22.26
N ASP A 914 -5.21 1.78 23.58
CA ASP A 914 -5.97 2.73 24.39
C ASP A 914 -5.23 4.07 24.64
N ASP A 915 -3.93 4.15 24.32
CA ASP A 915 -3.09 5.31 24.60
C ASP A 915 -3.06 6.29 23.40
N CYS A 916 -3.31 7.57 23.66
CA CYS A 916 -3.07 8.67 22.71
C CYS A 916 -2.09 9.68 23.29
N VAL A 917 -1.21 10.23 22.46
CA VAL A 917 -0.25 11.28 22.85
C VAL A 917 -0.34 12.48 21.90
N VAL A 918 -0.13 13.67 22.46
CA VAL A 918 -0.06 14.94 21.75
C VAL A 918 1.30 15.58 22.02
N ILE A 919 2.00 15.91 20.94
CA ILE A 919 3.33 16.51 20.95
C ILE A 919 3.24 17.89 20.30
N PRO A 920 3.07 18.96 21.09
CA PRO A 920 3.03 20.32 20.58
C PRO A 920 4.44 20.84 20.25
N GLU A 921 4.55 21.75 19.28
CA GLU A 921 5.80 22.46 18.96
C GLU A 921 6.02 23.70 19.84
N LYS A 922 5.08 23.99 20.75
CA LYS A 922 5.14 25.06 21.75
C LYS A 922 4.58 24.56 23.08
N GLU A 923 5.04 25.15 24.19
CA GLU A 923 4.53 24.82 25.51
C GLU A 923 3.04 25.19 25.64
N LEU A 924 2.24 24.27 26.16
CA LEU A 924 0.82 24.49 26.39
C LEU A 924 0.60 25.27 27.69
N SER A 925 -0.16 26.35 27.59
CA SER A 925 -0.58 27.16 28.74
C SER A 925 -1.70 26.47 29.53
N LEU A 926 -1.96 26.97 30.74
CA LEU A 926 -3.09 26.50 31.54
C LEU A 926 -4.44 26.71 30.81
N ASP A 927 -4.57 27.79 30.04
CA ASP A 927 -5.79 28.05 29.28
C ASP A 927 -5.95 27.09 28.09
N ASP A 928 -4.84 26.56 27.54
CA ASP A 928 -4.87 25.50 26.54
C ASP A 928 -5.35 24.18 27.17
N HIS A 929 -4.82 23.82 28.35
CA HIS A 929 -5.27 22.65 29.11
C HIS A 929 -6.76 22.73 29.42
N ARG A 930 -7.25 23.87 29.93
CA ARG A 930 -8.67 24.10 30.22
C ARG A 930 -9.55 24.00 28.97
N ALA A 931 -9.10 24.54 27.85
CA ALA A 931 -9.84 24.46 26.60
C ALA A 931 -9.99 23.02 26.09
N MET A 932 -8.93 22.21 26.21
CA MET A 932 -8.99 20.78 25.89
C MET A 932 -9.94 20.05 26.83
N MET A 933 -9.79 20.26 28.15
CA MET A 933 -10.68 19.65 29.15
C MET A 933 -12.16 19.96 28.87
N LYS A 934 -12.49 21.24 28.61
CA LYS A 934 -13.85 21.68 28.29
C LYS A 934 -14.38 21.05 27.00
N ALA A 935 -13.54 20.87 25.99
CA ALA A 935 -13.93 20.23 24.74
C ALA A 935 -14.29 18.75 24.95
N PHE A 936 -13.52 18.03 25.78
CA PHE A 936 -13.85 16.64 26.13
C PHE A 936 -15.09 16.53 27.03
N THR A 937 -15.36 17.52 27.88
CA THR A 937 -16.59 17.56 28.68
C THR A 937 -17.86 17.63 27.84
N GLN A 938 -17.79 18.18 26.63
CA GLN A 938 -18.94 18.33 25.74
C GLN A 938 -19.24 17.07 24.90
N LYS A 939 -18.48 15.99 25.09
CA LYS A 939 -18.67 14.71 24.41
C LYS A 939 -19.75 13.88 25.08
N ASP A 940 -20.27 12.89 24.33
CA ASP A 940 -21.30 11.96 24.82
C ASP A 940 -20.84 11.18 26.07
N ASN A 941 -19.54 10.91 26.18
CA ASN A 941 -18.92 10.31 27.36
C ASN A 941 -17.76 11.17 27.89
N PRO A 942 -18.04 12.15 28.77
CA PRO A 942 -17.04 13.08 29.31
C PRO A 942 -15.88 12.44 30.07
N SER A 943 -16.09 11.26 30.66
CA SER A 943 -15.08 10.52 31.43
C SER A 943 -14.25 9.53 30.61
N GLN A 944 -14.53 9.44 29.30
CA GLN A 944 -13.93 8.44 28.43
C GLN A 944 -12.40 8.51 28.37
N PHE A 945 -11.82 9.70 28.51
CA PHE A 945 -10.39 9.94 28.41
C PHE A 945 -9.78 10.34 29.76
N ARG A 946 -8.76 9.62 30.22
CA ARG A 946 -7.91 10.06 31.34
C ARG A 946 -6.76 10.89 30.78
N MET A 947 -6.68 12.16 31.18
CA MET A 947 -5.69 13.07 30.62
C MET A 947 -4.55 13.35 31.58
N SER A 948 -3.32 13.39 31.07
CA SER A 948 -2.16 13.88 31.82
C SER A 948 -1.37 14.88 30.99
N PHE A 949 -1.08 16.04 31.57
CA PHE A 949 -0.34 17.14 30.96
C PHE A 949 1.07 17.20 31.53
N ILE A 950 2.06 17.12 30.64
CA ILE A 950 3.48 17.07 30.95
C ILE A 950 4.12 18.42 30.62
N PRO A 951 4.79 19.07 31.58
CA PRO A 951 5.42 20.36 31.34
C PRO A 951 6.66 20.21 30.45
N ARG A 952 7.17 21.33 29.95
CA ARG A 952 8.47 21.35 29.27
C ARG A 952 9.61 21.02 30.23
N ASP A 953 10.80 20.79 29.66
CA ASP A 953 12.06 20.54 30.38
C ASP A 953 12.14 19.20 31.14
N VAL A 954 11.12 18.34 31.05
CA VAL A 954 11.19 16.96 31.59
C VAL A 954 12.18 16.14 30.74
N PRO A 955 13.09 15.34 31.33
CA PRO A 955 13.99 14.45 30.59
C PRO A 955 13.23 13.52 29.64
N SER A 956 13.77 13.27 28.44
CA SER A 956 13.08 12.52 27.37
C SER A 956 12.56 11.16 27.85
N ASN A 957 13.39 10.39 28.55
CA ASN A 957 13.07 9.07 29.11
C ASN A 957 12.06 9.09 30.28
N ALA A 958 11.77 10.26 30.85
CA ALA A 958 10.88 10.42 32.00
C ALA A 958 9.46 10.86 31.59
N ARG A 959 9.28 11.46 30.41
CA ARG A 959 7.99 12.08 30.01
C ARG A 959 6.83 11.09 29.94
N SER A 960 7.02 9.97 29.25
CA SER A 960 5.97 8.96 29.08
C SER A 960 5.62 8.28 30.40
N GLN A 961 6.63 8.06 31.26
CA GLN A 961 6.41 7.48 32.58
C GLN A 961 5.67 8.48 33.49
N LEU A 962 5.80 9.80 33.25
CA LEU A 962 5.23 10.83 34.10
C LEU A 962 3.75 10.99 33.80
N ALA A 963 3.41 10.87 32.52
CA ALA A 963 2.04 10.71 32.05
C ALA A 963 1.34 9.53 32.73
N VAL A 964 2.01 8.37 32.77
CA VAL A 964 1.48 7.18 33.49
C VAL A 964 1.27 7.46 34.97
N ASN A 965 2.17 8.18 35.64
CA ASN A 965 1.98 8.54 37.06
C ASN A 965 0.75 9.45 37.25
N GLY A 966 0.53 10.42 36.36
CA GLY A 966 -0.66 11.26 36.36
C GLY A 966 -1.96 10.47 36.13
N GLU A 967 -1.95 9.54 35.18
CA GLU A 967 -3.05 8.61 34.94
C GLU A 967 -3.33 7.71 36.16
N LEU A 968 -2.30 7.26 36.87
CA LEU A 968 -2.46 6.48 38.10
C LEU A 968 -3.14 7.29 39.22
N VAL A 969 -2.79 8.56 39.37
CA VAL A 969 -3.42 9.46 40.36
C VAL A 969 -4.89 9.68 40.03
N GLU A 970 -5.21 9.99 38.77
CA GLU A 970 -6.59 10.14 38.30
C GLU A 970 -7.40 8.85 38.54
N LYS A 971 -6.82 7.70 38.23
CA LYS A 971 -7.46 6.39 38.38
C LYS A 971 -7.74 6.05 39.84
N GLU A 972 -6.79 6.31 40.74
CA GLU A 972 -6.99 6.09 42.18
C GLU A 972 -8.01 7.09 42.74
N LEU A 973 -8.00 8.36 42.28
CA LEU A 973 -9.00 9.36 42.65
C LEU A 973 -10.41 8.90 42.27
N ARG A 974 -10.63 8.46 41.03
CA ARG A 974 -11.95 7.94 40.63
C ARG A 974 -12.39 6.78 41.50
N LYS A 975 -11.48 5.84 41.81
CA LYS A 975 -11.77 4.70 42.70
C LYS A 975 -12.18 5.13 44.10
N LEU A 976 -11.57 6.18 44.65
CA LEU A 976 -11.95 6.72 45.96
C LEU A 976 -13.30 7.45 45.92
N LEU A 977 -13.62 8.13 44.81
CA LEU A 977 -14.87 8.86 44.64
C LEU A 977 -16.07 7.97 44.34
N THR A 978 -15.92 6.94 43.51
CA THR A 978 -17.04 6.09 43.10
C THR A 978 -17.61 5.30 44.28
N GLY A 979 -18.94 5.31 44.42
CA GLY A 979 -19.66 4.40 45.33
C GLY A 979 -21.06 4.87 45.68
N VAL A 980 -21.69 4.18 46.63
CA VAL A 980 -23.00 4.53 47.19
C VAL A 980 -22.83 5.00 48.65
N GLY A 981 -23.52 6.07 49.03
CA GLY A 981 -23.56 6.58 50.41
C GLY A 981 -22.82 7.90 50.64
N GLN A 982 -22.72 8.31 51.91
CA GLN A 982 -22.12 9.59 52.29
C GLN A 982 -20.62 9.62 51.99
N GLY A 983 -20.15 10.68 51.31
CA GLY A 983 -18.75 10.81 50.90
C GLY A 983 -18.38 10.01 49.65
N LYS A 984 -19.37 9.67 48.82
CA LYS A 984 -19.21 9.03 47.51
C LYS A 984 -19.97 9.81 46.44
N ILE A 985 -19.54 9.66 45.19
CA ILE A 985 -20.22 10.14 43.97
C ILE A 985 -20.73 8.92 43.22
N THR A 986 -21.98 8.94 42.79
CA THR A 986 -22.54 7.84 41.99
C THR A 986 -21.77 7.69 40.69
N LYS A 987 -21.74 6.48 40.13
CA LYS A 987 -20.98 6.21 38.91
C LYS A 987 -21.49 7.05 37.75
N GLU A 988 -22.80 7.13 37.56
CA GLU A 988 -23.47 7.87 36.48
C GLU A 988 -23.09 9.35 36.54
N ARG A 989 -22.98 9.89 37.75
CA ARG A 989 -22.54 11.27 37.98
C ARG A 989 -21.06 11.45 37.70
N LEU A 990 -20.21 10.53 38.15
CA LEU A 990 -18.76 10.60 37.95
C LEU A 990 -18.38 10.42 36.47
N ASP A 991 -19.15 9.64 35.71
CA ASP A 991 -18.96 9.43 34.27
C ASP A 991 -19.23 10.73 33.46
N GLN A 992 -19.89 11.73 34.05
CA GLN A 992 -20.09 13.09 33.51
C GLN A 992 -18.98 14.07 33.92
N ILE A 993 -18.01 13.67 34.74
CA ILE A 993 -16.91 14.54 35.19
C ILE A 993 -15.65 14.16 34.43
N THR A 994 -15.15 15.09 33.62
CA THR A 994 -13.84 15.00 32.96
C THR A 994 -12.76 15.40 33.97
N MET A 995 -11.69 14.61 34.09
CA MET A 995 -10.57 14.86 35.00
C MET A 995 -9.24 14.77 34.24
N GLY A 996 -8.30 15.65 34.58
CA GLY A 996 -6.96 15.66 34.02
C GLY A 996 -5.93 16.08 35.07
N THR A 997 -4.74 15.50 34.99
CA THR A 997 -3.63 15.82 35.89
C THR A 997 -2.60 16.70 35.19
N ARG A 998 -2.04 17.68 35.90
CA ARG A 998 -0.85 18.41 35.46
C ARG A 998 0.31 17.98 36.33
N MET A 999 1.31 17.39 35.68
CA MET A 999 2.45 16.80 36.37
C MET A 999 3.55 17.84 36.65
N PRO A 1000 4.38 17.64 37.68
CA PRO A 1000 5.53 18.49 37.97
C PRO A 1000 6.64 18.33 36.91
N LYS A 1001 7.66 19.19 36.96
CA LYS A 1001 8.86 19.04 36.12
C LYS A 1001 9.75 17.89 36.58
N GLU A 1002 9.83 17.69 37.89
CA GLU A 1002 10.66 16.67 38.49
C GLU A 1002 9.97 15.31 38.43
N TRP A 1003 10.79 14.27 38.19
CA TRP A 1003 10.32 12.92 37.96
C TRP A 1003 9.63 12.31 39.20
N SER A 1004 10.23 12.44 40.38
CA SER A 1004 9.80 11.77 41.61
C SER A 1004 9.27 12.73 42.68
N ASP A 1005 9.25 14.03 42.43
CA ASP A 1005 8.89 15.06 43.41
C ASP A 1005 8.15 16.22 42.75
N GLY A 1006 7.51 17.07 43.55
CA GLY A 1006 6.79 18.25 43.11
C GLY A 1006 5.28 18.11 43.16
N ALA A 1007 4.60 19.22 42.87
CA ALA A 1007 3.17 19.32 43.06
C ALA A 1007 2.37 18.93 41.81
N ILE A 1008 1.39 18.04 41.98
CA ILE A 1008 0.40 17.65 40.97
C ILE A 1008 -0.82 18.55 41.14
N ASP A 1009 -1.29 19.12 40.03
CA ASP A 1009 -2.51 19.92 39.94
C ASP A 1009 -3.62 19.10 39.25
N LEU A 1010 -4.84 19.17 39.76
CA LEU A 1010 -6.00 18.47 39.25
C LEU A 1010 -6.93 19.45 38.53
N LEU A 1011 -7.16 19.20 37.25
CA LEU A 1011 -8.15 19.89 36.43
C LEU A 1011 -9.40 19.03 36.36
N TYR A 1012 -10.58 19.59 36.62
CA TYR A 1012 -11.84 18.86 36.46
C TYR A 1012 -12.99 19.79 36.06
N THR A 1013 -13.93 19.24 35.28
CA THR A 1013 -15.08 19.96 34.72
C THR A 1013 -16.21 18.97 34.40
N SER A 1014 -17.45 19.45 34.30
CA SER A 1014 -18.65 18.66 34.02
C SER A 1014 -19.66 19.49 33.20
N PRO A 1015 -20.52 18.86 32.37
CA PRO A 1015 -21.57 19.56 31.63
C PRO A 1015 -22.58 20.26 32.54
N THR A 1016 -22.71 19.75 33.77
CA THR A 1016 -23.59 20.26 34.82
C THR A 1016 -22.77 20.70 36.02
N ASP A 1017 -23.27 21.69 36.77
CA ASP A 1017 -22.56 22.27 37.91
C ASP A 1017 -22.11 21.21 38.91
N ILE A 1018 -20.86 21.32 39.37
CA ILE A 1018 -20.31 20.46 40.43
C ILE A 1018 -20.65 21.11 41.77
N SER A 1019 -21.35 20.37 42.63
CA SER A 1019 -21.84 20.92 43.90
C SER A 1019 -20.68 21.30 44.84
N LYS A 1020 -20.97 22.09 45.89
CA LYS A 1020 -19.94 22.43 46.88
C LYS A 1020 -19.43 21.17 47.59
N GLU A 1021 -20.34 20.25 47.92
CA GLU A 1021 -20.04 18.98 48.59
C GLU A 1021 -19.20 18.07 47.69
N GLU A 1022 -19.54 17.98 46.39
CA GLU A 1022 -18.75 17.22 45.41
C GLU A 1022 -17.33 17.78 45.30
N ARG A 1023 -17.16 19.10 45.28
CA ARG A 1023 -15.84 19.74 45.22
C ARG A 1023 -15.00 19.50 46.46
N GLU A 1024 -15.58 19.68 47.65
CA GLU A 1024 -14.90 19.39 48.91
C GLU A 1024 -14.47 17.91 48.97
N LEU A 1025 -15.32 17.00 48.47
CA LEU A 1025 -15.02 15.59 48.39
C LEU A 1025 -13.89 15.28 47.38
N ILE A 1026 -13.96 15.81 46.16
CA ILE A 1026 -12.92 15.66 45.12
C ILE A 1026 -11.57 16.13 45.68
N ASN A 1027 -11.53 17.33 46.28
CA ASN A 1027 -10.30 17.90 46.82
C ASN A 1027 -9.73 17.08 47.97
N LYS A 1028 -10.60 16.56 48.85
CA LYS A 1028 -10.19 15.68 49.95
C LYS A 1028 -9.61 14.36 49.42
N GLN A 1029 -10.31 13.70 48.50
CA GLN A 1029 -9.90 12.40 47.98
C GLN A 1029 -8.68 12.50 47.04
N PHE A 1030 -8.46 13.65 46.39
CA PHE A 1030 -7.27 13.88 45.56
C PHE A 1030 -5.98 13.81 46.40
N LYS A 1031 -5.98 14.39 47.59
CA LYS A 1031 -4.85 14.30 48.54
C LYS A 1031 -4.55 12.86 48.94
N GLU A 1032 -5.59 12.08 49.22
CA GLU A 1032 -5.44 10.66 49.56
C GLU A 1032 -4.98 9.83 48.35
N ALA A 1033 -5.50 10.12 47.14
CA ALA A 1033 -5.08 9.45 45.91
C ALA A 1033 -3.59 9.63 45.64
N VAL A 1034 -3.07 10.86 45.72
CA VAL A 1034 -1.64 11.14 45.54
C VAL A 1034 -0.80 10.40 46.58
N LYS A 1035 -1.23 10.37 47.84
CA LYS A 1035 -0.55 9.63 48.90
C LYS A 1035 -0.50 8.12 48.61
N LEU A 1036 -1.62 7.51 48.23
CA LEU A 1036 -1.68 6.08 47.91
C LEU A 1036 -0.83 5.72 46.69
N VAL A 1037 -0.76 6.62 45.70
CA VAL A 1037 0.12 6.44 44.53
C VAL A 1037 1.59 6.55 44.92
N ASN A 1038 1.99 7.54 45.73
CA ASN A 1038 3.36 7.63 46.27
C ASN A 1038 3.73 6.35 47.03
N ASP A 1039 2.88 5.88 47.94
CA ASP A 1039 3.11 4.64 48.70
C ASP A 1039 3.28 3.43 47.80
N LYS A 1040 2.51 3.36 46.70
CA LYS A 1040 2.62 2.28 45.72
C LYS A 1040 3.94 2.36 44.96
N LEU A 1041 4.25 3.53 44.37
CA LEU A 1041 5.48 3.74 43.60
C LEU A 1041 6.73 3.50 44.45
N ASN A 1042 6.73 3.94 45.71
CA ASN A 1042 7.84 3.71 46.65
C ASN A 1042 8.02 2.23 46.99
N LYS A 1043 6.93 1.48 47.17
CA LYS A 1043 7.01 0.02 47.39
C LYS A 1043 7.57 -0.70 46.17
N ASP A 1044 7.22 -0.26 44.97
CA ASP A 1044 7.69 -0.86 43.74
C ASP A 1044 9.18 -0.49 43.49
N ALA A 1045 9.57 0.76 43.73
CA ALA A 1045 10.97 1.19 43.72
C ALA A 1045 11.85 0.42 44.71
N ALA A 1046 11.36 0.20 45.95
CA ALA A 1046 12.08 -0.57 46.96
C ALA A 1046 12.28 -2.04 46.57
N LYS A 1047 11.29 -2.67 45.91
CA LYS A 1047 11.43 -4.04 45.37
C LYS A 1047 12.46 -4.13 44.25
N GLU A 1048 12.64 -3.04 43.51
CA GLU A 1048 13.63 -2.91 42.44
C GLU A 1048 15.02 -2.49 42.95
N GLY A 1049 15.17 -2.30 44.27
CA GLY A 1049 16.44 -1.84 44.86
C GLY A 1049 16.79 -0.40 44.50
N LYS A 1050 15.83 0.41 44.07
CA LYS A 1050 16.03 1.83 43.78
C LYS A 1050 15.98 2.65 45.06
N GLU A 1051 16.89 3.62 45.18
CA GLU A 1051 16.90 4.61 46.29
C GLU A 1051 15.92 5.78 46.05
N GLU A 1052 15.20 5.78 44.92
CA GLU A 1052 14.24 6.82 44.55
C GLU A 1052 13.03 6.83 45.51
N VAL A 1053 12.75 7.99 46.10
CA VAL A 1053 11.57 8.22 46.93
C VAL A 1053 10.62 9.19 46.21
N TYR A 1054 9.46 8.68 45.83
CA TYR A 1054 8.34 9.43 45.28
C TYR A 1054 7.64 10.24 46.39
N GLN A 1055 7.59 11.56 46.22
CA GLN A 1055 7.05 12.51 47.20
C GLN A 1055 6.13 13.56 46.56
N TYR A 1056 5.27 13.16 45.60
CA TYR A 1056 4.35 14.11 45.01
C TYR A 1056 3.46 14.79 46.05
N GLN A 1057 3.26 16.09 45.87
CA GLN A 1057 2.39 16.93 46.69
C GLN A 1057 1.16 17.35 45.88
N THR A 1058 0.11 17.81 46.55
CA THR A 1058 -1.07 18.38 45.85
C THR A 1058 -1.00 19.90 45.85
N VAL A 1059 -1.36 20.53 44.74
CA VAL A 1059 -1.82 21.92 44.73
C VAL A 1059 -3.33 21.97 45.04
N GLU A 1060 -3.85 23.11 45.48
CA GLU A 1060 -5.32 23.30 45.50
C GLU A 1060 -5.89 23.05 44.09
N PRO A 1061 -6.86 22.13 43.93
CA PRO A 1061 -7.39 21.80 42.63
C PRO A 1061 -8.03 23.01 41.94
N THR A 1062 -7.73 23.18 40.67
CA THR A 1062 -8.20 24.33 39.89
C THR A 1062 -9.52 23.99 39.21
N GLN A 1063 -10.65 24.38 39.81
CA GLN A 1063 -11.94 24.39 39.09
C GLN A 1063 -11.96 25.57 38.11
N PHE A 1064 -12.53 25.38 36.93
CA PHE A 1064 -12.76 26.44 35.96
C PHE A 1064 -14.20 26.44 35.45
#